data_AF-A0AA38NVG8-F1
#
_entry.id   AF-A0AA38NVG8-F1
#
_cell.length_a   1.000
_cell.length_b   1.000
_cell.length_c   1.000
_cell.angle_alpha   90.00
_cell.angle_beta   90.00
_cell.angle_gamma   90.00
#
_symmetry.space_group_name_H-M   'P 1'
#
loop_
_entity.id
_entity.type
_entity.pdbx_description
1 polymer ?
#
loop_
_entity_poly.entity_id
_entity_poly.type
_entity_poly.pdbx_seq_one_letter_code
_entity_poly.pdbx_strand_id
1 'polypeptide(L)'
;MSSTIAEVSVYKGKLTSRNWAWLPDELDPDTTLLLLRTIATCFIWNLSTTNYCPDQWQAQHFWHNWMVGKALRDAQEVERFMQICPQWGAAMETHMFWKVVIALIDPHETLYSAHSPVCNDSASISPIKSNPYHHYRNITRYSCFVCQINTPNTIQVFRTGKRIITTPWLNYCTSYEVELQINPAYHVGCIKNEDHELWPNVQATCRSCRAEWLWRKACVANIRDAVGGQQFQVDDWKAKSIIDGFVNLSEGKISDVLLVARDRYWIRTHTKLGDMLSQALAANRYEGLAATAAADPDAEIDLSIEEDEEDDLELAQLIEDGGIRELALDDWARNRILDGFWISPADQWYGHVQSDLPWDVRAIHPCLWTLDGNAMAEQEPEGIEDGKQRTEPGHPSLSTVRGPIPPSQPLCEQTFDAHQKQMRIVLRPAMKNIVRRIVIESNVDAADPAIRASRMTMDDVMKELQEEGTWLNGVDWLERRRNARHDVPAREEATNDNHSTSSGSSKSSDESSTVTGPVLSTSTLQITSSPPPMEETPAETETKNVHRAVDIAVMPVFNSPRLIHPIPHVPVMAAHLPYFSLEAFRMASIILSEELCNNIVHHRCGVRLVPPSAAVAAVAAGVLHRTQVPDDADVHRVDPVREDDNNDEVVEIELEDVEGAGEEIDYLEYDDDDVFDSEE
;
A
#
# COMPACT_ATOMS: atom_id res chain seq x y z
N MET A 1 -6.39 19.08 36.12
CA MET A 1 -5.87 20.11 37.06
C MET A 1 -7.03 20.95 37.54
N SER A 2 -7.32 20.99 38.85
CA SER A 2 -8.42 21.80 39.39
C SER A 2 -8.07 23.29 39.35
N SER A 3 -8.77 24.07 38.53
CA SER A 3 -8.71 25.53 38.59
C SER A 3 -9.46 26.00 39.84
N THR A 4 -8.70 26.42 40.86
CA THR A 4 -9.24 27.07 42.04
C THR A 4 -10.03 28.32 41.65
N ILE A 5 -11.32 28.35 41.99
CA ILE A 5 -12.14 29.55 41.88
C ILE A 5 -11.55 30.57 42.86
N ALA A 6 -10.92 31.62 42.33
CA ALA A 6 -10.40 32.70 43.14
C ALA A 6 -11.57 33.44 43.82
N GLU A 7 -11.62 33.41 45.15
CA GLU A 7 -12.59 34.21 45.90
C GLU A 7 -12.40 35.70 45.57
N VAL A 8 -13.42 36.29 44.93
CA VAL A 8 -13.45 37.73 44.66
C VAL A 8 -13.53 38.43 46.01
N SER A 9 -12.43 39.09 46.42
CA SER A 9 -12.33 39.75 47.71
C SER A 9 -13.42 40.82 47.86
N VAL A 10 -14.40 40.57 48.73
CA VAL A 10 -15.50 41.51 48.99
C VAL A 10 -14.92 42.81 49.54
N TYR A 11 -14.95 43.87 48.71
CA TYR A 11 -14.36 45.16 49.01
C TYR A 11 -15.07 45.82 50.20
N LYS A 12 -14.48 45.70 51.39
CA LYS A 12 -15.03 46.16 52.67
C LYS A 12 -14.86 47.68 52.89
N GLY A 13 -15.14 48.46 51.85
CA GLY A 13 -15.24 49.92 51.92
C GLY A 13 -16.50 50.36 52.65
N LYS A 14 -16.46 51.52 53.32
CA LYS A 14 -17.67 52.12 53.92
C LYS A 14 -18.71 52.37 52.83
N LEU A 15 -19.91 51.81 53.02
CA LEU A 15 -21.08 52.01 52.15
C LEU A 15 -21.47 53.49 52.07
N THR A 16 -20.88 54.22 51.12
CA THR A 16 -21.59 55.33 50.47
C THR A 16 -22.75 54.71 49.68
N SER A 17 -23.98 55.15 49.94
CA SER A 17 -25.24 54.59 49.41
C SER A 17 -25.48 54.83 47.90
N ARG A 18 -24.41 54.86 47.10
CA ARG A 18 -24.41 54.97 45.64
C ARG A 18 -23.69 53.77 45.05
N ASN A 19 -24.32 52.60 45.13
CA ASN A 19 -23.93 51.44 44.34
C ASN A 19 -24.47 51.65 42.91
N TRP A 20 -23.70 51.34 41.87
CA TRP A 20 -24.15 51.46 40.47
C TRP A 20 -25.35 50.57 40.11
N ALA A 21 -25.62 49.52 40.90
CA ALA A 21 -26.84 48.73 40.81
C ALA A 21 -28.09 49.46 41.36
N TRP A 22 -27.90 50.58 42.08
CA TRP A 22 -28.91 51.44 42.68
C TRP A 22 -28.74 52.87 42.12
N LEU A 23 -29.01 53.02 40.82
CA LEU A 23 -29.31 54.36 40.27
C LEU A 23 -30.50 54.94 41.06
N PRO A 24 -30.56 56.26 41.32
CA PRO A 24 -31.58 56.84 42.18
C PRO A 24 -33.00 56.48 41.71
N ASP A 25 -33.83 55.94 42.61
CA ASP A 25 -35.25 55.63 42.36
C ASP A 25 -36.07 56.89 41.97
N GLU A 26 -35.51 58.08 42.20
CA GLU A 26 -36.03 59.39 41.79
C GLU A 26 -35.94 59.64 40.27
N LEU A 27 -35.12 58.87 39.54
CA LEU A 27 -35.05 58.94 38.08
C LEU A 27 -36.11 58.00 37.48
N ASP A 28 -36.99 58.59 36.67
CA ASP A 28 -37.92 57.87 35.80
C ASP A 28 -37.20 56.69 35.10
N PRO A 29 -37.71 55.44 35.19
CA PRO A 29 -37.07 54.27 34.58
C PRO A 29 -36.61 54.48 33.13
N ASP A 30 -37.35 55.25 32.33
CA ASP A 30 -36.97 55.60 30.96
C ASP A 30 -35.67 56.44 30.88
N THR A 31 -35.47 57.35 31.83
CA THR A 31 -34.24 58.18 31.92
C THR A 31 -33.04 57.33 32.33
N THR A 32 -33.24 56.41 33.29
CA THR A 32 -32.21 55.46 33.72
C THR A 32 -31.80 54.52 32.58
N LEU A 33 -32.77 54.00 31.82
CA LEU A 33 -32.53 53.22 30.59
C LEU A 33 -31.76 54.03 29.54
N LEU A 34 -32.12 55.30 29.32
CA LEU A 34 -31.43 56.18 28.36
C LEU A 34 -29.95 56.39 28.73
N LEU A 35 -29.66 56.62 30.02
CA LEU A 35 -28.29 56.79 30.51
C LEU A 35 -27.46 55.53 30.30
N LEU A 36 -27.98 54.35 30.66
CA LEU A 36 -27.29 53.06 30.47
C LEU A 36 -26.99 52.79 28.98
N ARG A 37 -27.96 53.03 28.09
CA ARG A 37 -27.77 52.91 26.63
C ARG A 37 -26.71 53.90 26.11
N THR A 38 -26.64 55.10 26.67
CA THR A 38 -25.62 56.10 26.31
C THR A 38 -24.22 55.65 26.74
N ILE A 39 -24.06 55.16 27.97
CA ILE A 39 -22.79 54.62 28.47
C ILE A 39 -22.34 53.43 27.60
N ALA A 40 -23.25 52.50 27.29
CA ALA A 40 -22.97 51.36 26.43
C ALA A 40 -22.60 51.77 25.00
N THR A 41 -23.25 52.79 24.43
CA THR A 41 -22.89 53.34 23.11
C THR A 41 -21.45 53.87 23.12
N CYS A 42 -21.05 54.61 24.16
CA CYS A 42 -19.66 55.09 24.32
C CYS A 42 -18.66 53.94 24.51
N PHE A 43 -19.05 52.88 25.25
CA PHE A 43 -18.23 51.68 25.44
C PHE A 43 -18.01 50.90 24.13
N ILE A 44 -19.09 50.62 23.39
CA ILE A 44 -19.06 49.97 22.07
C ILE A 44 -18.25 50.82 21.08
N TRP A 45 -18.42 52.14 21.08
CA TRP A 45 -17.62 53.04 20.25
C TRP A 45 -16.12 52.87 20.54
N ASN A 46 -15.72 52.92 21.82
CA ASN A 46 -14.33 52.75 22.23
C ASN A 46 -13.77 51.39 21.76
N LEU A 47 -14.44 50.28 22.09
CA LEU A 47 -14.08 48.92 21.63
C LEU A 47 -13.90 48.86 20.10
N SER A 48 -14.83 49.47 19.37
CA SER A 48 -14.81 49.47 17.91
C SER A 48 -13.62 50.23 17.32
N THR A 49 -12.98 51.11 18.09
CA THR A 49 -11.77 51.87 17.71
C THR A 49 -10.47 51.26 18.22
N THR A 50 -10.50 50.53 19.34
CA THR A 50 -9.29 49.96 19.97
C THR A 50 -9.01 48.51 19.54
N ASN A 51 -10.02 47.75 19.15
CA ASN A 51 -9.86 46.33 18.85
C ASN A 51 -9.16 46.11 17.49
N TYR A 52 -8.07 45.33 17.54
CA TYR A 52 -7.28 44.95 16.36
C TYR A 52 -8.15 44.33 15.25
N CYS A 53 -7.74 44.58 14.00
CA CYS A 53 -8.27 43.95 12.81
C CYS A 53 -7.10 43.56 11.90
N PRO A 54 -7.10 42.35 11.31
CA PRO A 54 -6.08 41.96 10.33
C PRO A 54 -6.08 42.89 9.11
N ASP A 55 -4.92 43.42 8.72
CA ASP A 55 -4.79 44.36 7.59
C ASP A 55 -5.27 43.78 6.25
N GLN A 56 -5.16 42.45 6.08
CA GLN A 56 -5.71 41.71 4.94
C GLN A 56 -7.23 41.90 4.72
N TRP A 57 -7.98 42.29 5.75
CA TRP A 57 -9.42 42.56 5.67
C TRP A 57 -9.77 44.02 5.30
N GLN A 58 -8.77 44.90 5.14
CA GLN A 58 -9.00 46.27 4.68
C GLN A 58 -9.44 46.34 3.19
N ALA A 59 -9.16 45.29 2.41
CA ALA A 59 -9.54 45.22 1.00
C ALA A 59 -11.06 45.20 0.80
N GLN A 60 -11.56 45.96 -0.17
CA GLN A 60 -12.99 46.25 -0.35
C GLN A 60 -13.89 45.00 -0.48
N HIS A 61 -13.39 43.93 -1.09
CA HIS A 61 -14.13 42.68 -1.27
C HIS A 61 -14.31 41.88 0.04
N PHE A 62 -13.53 42.17 1.08
CA PHE A 62 -13.68 41.58 2.42
C PHE A 62 -14.44 42.48 3.40
N TRP A 63 -14.93 43.66 2.99
CA TRP A 63 -15.59 44.58 3.92
C TRP A 63 -16.80 43.98 4.63
N HIS A 64 -17.59 43.12 3.98
CA HIS A 64 -18.73 42.50 4.64
C HIS A 64 -18.29 41.45 5.68
N ASN A 65 -17.32 40.62 5.31
CA ASN A 65 -16.65 39.65 6.20
C ASN A 65 -16.07 40.34 7.44
N TRP A 66 -15.39 41.47 7.21
CA TRP A 66 -14.84 42.35 8.25
C TRP A 66 -15.91 42.92 9.17
N MET A 67 -16.99 43.49 8.61
CA MET A 67 -18.09 44.05 9.40
C MET A 67 -18.77 42.98 10.25
N VAL A 68 -18.98 41.77 9.72
CA VAL A 68 -19.56 40.63 10.47
C VAL A 68 -18.60 40.15 11.55
N GLY A 69 -17.32 39.96 11.25
CA GLY A 69 -16.32 39.57 12.25
C GLY A 69 -16.17 40.59 13.38
N LYS A 70 -16.19 41.88 13.04
CA LYS A 70 -16.23 42.98 14.01
C LYS A 70 -17.50 42.96 14.86
N ALA A 71 -18.67 42.83 14.24
CA ALA A 71 -19.95 42.81 14.93
C ALA A 71 -20.09 41.61 15.89
N LEU A 72 -19.70 40.40 15.45
CA LEU A 72 -19.73 39.18 16.27
C LEU A 72 -18.75 39.25 17.46
N ARG A 73 -17.55 39.78 17.25
CA ARG A 73 -16.57 39.98 18.33
C ARG A 73 -17.05 41.04 19.32
N ASP A 74 -17.43 42.23 18.83
CA ASP A 74 -17.85 43.34 19.68
C ASP A 74 -19.15 42.96 20.46
N ALA A 75 -19.98 42.07 19.91
CA ALA A 75 -21.15 41.52 20.59
C ALA A 75 -20.81 40.69 21.85
N GLN A 76 -19.67 39.97 21.87
CA GLN A 76 -19.22 39.23 23.05
C GLN A 76 -18.93 40.18 24.23
N GLU A 77 -18.33 41.33 23.95
CA GLU A 77 -18.07 42.36 24.98
C GLU A 77 -19.38 43.01 25.47
N VAL A 78 -20.36 43.19 24.59
CA VAL A 78 -21.70 43.64 24.99
C VAL A 78 -22.40 42.60 25.87
N GLU A 79 -22.27 41.30 25.58
CA GLU A 79 -22.80 40.24 26.46
C GLU A 79 -22.13 40.24 27.85
N ARG A 80 -20.83 40.52 27.95
CA ARG A 80 -20.16 40.72 29.26
C ARG A 80 -20.69 41.96 29.99
N PHE A 81 -20.91 43.06 29.25
CA PHE A 81 -21.49 44.28 29.80
C PHE A 81 -22.92 44.06 30.36
N MET A 82 -23.70 43.17 29.74
CA MET A 82 -25.02 42.73 30.24
C MET A 82 -24.96 41.94 31.55
N GLN A 83 -23.84 41.29 31.86
CA GLN A 83 -23.67 40.46 33.07
C GLN A 83 -23.35 41.27 34.33
N ILE A 84 -23.10 42.59 34.22
CA ILE A 84 -22.73 43.47 35.34
C ILE A 84 -23.84 43.50 36.42
N CYS A 85 -25.10 43.68 36.01
CA CYS A 85 -26.28 43.43 36.85
C CYS A 85 -27.55 43.25 36.00
N PRO A 86 -28.65 42.68 36.55
CA PRO A 86 -29.86 42.39 35.77
C PRO A 86 -30.49 43.60 35.06
N GLN A 87 -30.45 44.78 35.69
CA GLN A 87 -30.95 46.03 35.11
C GLN A 87 -30.18 46.44 33.85
N TRP A 88 -28.86 46.20 33.82
CA TRP A 88 -28.03 46.47 32.65
C TRP A 88 -28.33 45.46 31.54
N GLY A 89 -28.51 44.19 31.87
CA GLY A 89 -29.03 43.18 30.94
C GLY A 89 -30.33 43.62 30.27
N ALA A 90 -31.37 43.96 31.05
CA ALA A 90 -32.66 44.41 30.53
C ALA A 90 -32.58 45.72 29.71
N ALA A 91 -31.72 46.67 30.09
CA ALA A 91 -31.52 47.91 29.35
C ALA A 91 -30.85 47.67 27.98
N MET A 92 -29.87 46.78 27.96
CA MET A 92 -29.05 46.46 26.80
C MET A 92 -29.70 45.48 25.84
N GLU A 93 -30.62 44.66 26.35
CA GLU A 93 -31.42 43.72 25.57
C GLU A 93 -32.05 44.37 24.34
N THR A 94 -32.57 45.59 24.50
CA THR A 94 -33.25 46.39 23.47
C THR A 94 -32.34 47.43 22.79
N HIS A 95 -31.03 47.40 23.03
CA HIS A 95 -30.07 48.37 22.48
C HIS A 95 -29.98 48.31 20.95
N MET A 96 -29.83 49.46 20.28
CA MET A 96 -29.77 49.55 18.82
C MET A 96 -28.61 48.77 18.19
N PHE A 97 -27.54 48.52 18.96
CA PHE A 97 -26.43 47.64 18.59
C PHE A 97 -26.90 46.29 18.04
N TRP A 98 -27.83 45.61 18.73
CA TRP A 98 -28.28 44.29 18.31
C TRP A 98 -28.94 44.30 16.93
N LYS A 99 -29.68 45.36 16.58
CA LYS A 99 -30.26 45.52 15.24
C LYS A 99 -29.20 45.67 14.16
N VAL A 100 -28.11 46.39 14.47
CA VAL A 100 -26.96 46.51 13.55
C VAL A 100 -26.26 45.18 13.36
N VAL A 101 -26.04 44.41 14.44
CA VAL A 101 -25.46 43.06 14.34
C VAL A 101 -26.37 42.15 13.52
N ILE A 102 -27.68 42.09 13.82
CA ILE A 102 -28.67 41.31 13.06
C ILE A 102 -28.63 41.66 11.57
N ALA A 103 -28.68 42.94 11.21
CA ALA A 103 -28.66 43.37 9.81
C ALA A 103 -27.36 43.01 9.07
N LEU A 104 -26.26 42.73 9.79
CA LEU A 104 -25.01 42.24 9.22
C LEU A 104 -24.96 40.70 9.14
N ILE A 105 -25.55 39.98 10.09
CA ILE A 105 -25.46 38.51 10.18
C ILE A 105 -26.69 37.76 9.65
N ASP A 106 -27.80 38.44 9.39
CA ASP A 106 -29.01 37.96 8.69
C ASP A 106 -29.58 39.09 7.79
N PRO A 107 -28.84 39.50 6.73
CA PRO A 107 -29.22 40.62 5.87
C PRO A 107 -30.50 40.36 5.05
N HIS A 108 -31.03 39.15 5.08
CA HIS A 108 -32.28 38.74 4.41
C HIS A 108 -33.45 38.51 5.38
N GLU A 109 -33.26 38.77 6.68
CA GLU A 109 -34.25 38.52 7.75
C GLU A 109 -34.82 37.08 7.74
N THR A 110 -34.01 36.14 7.24
CA THR A 110 -34.40 34.77 6.94
C THR A 110 -34.78 33.97 8.19
N LEU A 111 -34.06 34.19 9.29
CA LEU A 111 -34.40 33.58 10.58
C LEU A 111 -35.46 34.37 11.35
N TYR A 112 -35.66 35.65 11.05
CA TYR A 112 -36.70 36.47 11.68
C TYR A 112 -38.10 35.99 11.29
N SER A 113 -38.28 35.66 10.02
CA SER A 113 -39.54 35.09 9.51
C SER A 113 -39.73 33.62 9.89
N ALA A 114 -38.67 32.81 9.89
CA ALA A 114 -38.75 31.38 10.20
C ALA A 114 -39.04 31.04 11.68
N HIS A 115 -38.70 31.95 12.61
CA HIS A 115 -38.89 31.75 14.05
C HIS A 115 -39.94 32.68 14.70
N SER A 116 -40.76 33.38 13.91
CA SER A 116 -42.04 33.83 14.42
C SER A 116 -42.82 32.58 14.86
N PRO A 117 -43.19 32.41 16.14
CA PRO A 117 -43.84 31.20 16.59
C PRO A 117 -45.10 30.99 15.75
N VAL A 118 -45.21 29.82 15.13
CA VAL A 118 -46.40 29.41 14.39
C VAL A 118 -47.55 29.45 15.39
N CYS A 119 -48.42 30.47 15.27
CA CYS A 119 -49.59 30.55 16.12
C CYS A 119 -50.47 29.33 15.82
N ASN A 120 -50.70 28.50 16.83
CA ASN A 120 -51.84 27.58 16.82
C ASN A 120 -53.10 28.39 16.45
N ASP A 121 -54.03 27.77 15.71
CA ASP A 121 -55.08 28.38 14.85
C ASP A 121 -56.05 29.42 15.48
N SER A 122 -55.86 29.84 16.73
CA SER A 122 -56.46 31.04 17.31
C SER A 122 -55.98 32.31 16.61
N ALA A 123 -56.73 32.75 15.58
CA ALA A 123 -56.45 33.90 14.71
C ALA A 123 -56.50 35.31 15.38
N SER A 124 -56.21 35.43 16.69
CA SER A 124 -56.32 36.67 17.47
C SER A 124 -55.08 37.06 18.27
N ILE A 125 -54.05 36.20 18.34
CA ILE A 125 -52.81 36.52 19.08
C ILE A 125 -51.85 37.26 18.14
N SER A 126 -51.53 38.51 18.47
CA SER A 126 -50.48 39.26 17.76
C SER A 126 -49.12 38.60 17.98
N PRO A 127 -48.28 38.44 16.94
CA PRO A 127 -47.00 37.75 17.06
C PRO A 127 -46.11 38.45 18.09
N ILE A 128 -45.62 37.67 19.07
CA ILE A 128 -44.74 38.15 20.13
C ILE A 128 -43.42 38.59 19.48
N LYS A 129 -43.21 39.90 19.38
CA LYS A 129 -41.96 40.46 18.83
C LYS A 129 -40.80 40.09 19.75
N SER A 130 -39.96 39.14 19.30
CA SER A 130 -38.74 38.83 20.00
C SER A 130 -37.85 40.08 20.11
N ASN A 131 -37.29 40.28 21.29
CA ASN A 131 -36.35 41.36 21.55
C ASN A 131 -35.07 41.17 20.72
N PRO A 132 -34.49 42.21 20.08
CA PRO A 132 -33.26 42.12 19.28
C PRO A 132 -32.13 41.24 19.85
N TYR A 133 -31.80 41.33 21.14
CA TYR A 133 -30.79 40.43 21.72
C TYR A 133 -31.16 38.93 21.61
N HIS A 134 -32.42 38.57 21.87
CA HIS A 134 -32.89 37.19 21.71
C HIS A 134 -32.89 36.75 20.25
N HIS A 135 -33.20 37.65 19.31
CA HIS A 135 -33.12 37.32 17.90
C HIS A 135 -31.66 37.07 17.44
N TYR A 136 -30.73 37.94 17.85
CA TYR A 136 -29.29 37.71 17.68
C TYR A 136 -28.84 36.36 18.30
N ARG A 137 -29.28 36.05 19.52
CA ARG A 137 -29.00 34.76 20.18
C ARG A 137 -29.54 33.56 19.41
N ASN A 138 -30.70 33.69 18.77
CA ASN A 138 -31.23 32.63 17.92
C ASN A 138 -30.38 32.47 16.64
N ILE A 139 -30.03 33.54 15.94
CA ILE A 139 -29.15 33.48 14.76
C ILE A 139 -27.80 32.82 15.11
N THR A 140 -27.17 33.27 16.19
CA THR A 140 -25.85 32.79 16.63
C THR A 140 -25.87 31.41 17.29
N ARG A 141 -27.04 30.93 17.74
CA ARG A 141 -27.25 29.50 18.00
C ARG A 141 -27.24 28.75 16.68
N TYR A 142 -28.00 29.17 15.67
CA TYR A 142 -28.22 28.40 14.43
C TYR A 142 -27.15 28.55 13.33
N SER A 143 -26.06 29.29 13.56
CA SER A 143 -25.01 29.52 12.56
C SER A 143 -23.59 29.40 13.11
N CYS A 144 -22.67 28.92 12.28
CA CYS A 144 -21.24 28.91 12.59
C CYS A 144 -20.63 30.30 12.35
N PHE A 145 -19.89 30.84 13.33
CA PHE A 145 -19.22 32.15 13.21
C PHE A 145 -18.22 32.20 12.05
N VAL A 146 -17.50 31.12 11.75
CA VAL A 146 -16.55 31.08 10.62
C VAL A 146 -17.30 31.17 9.29
N CYS A 147 -18.43 30.47 9.15
CA CYS A 147 -19.27 30.54 7.95
C CYS A 147 -19.97 31.92 7.83
N GLN A 148 -20.44 32.50 8.93
CA GLN A 148 -20.94 33.88 9.00
C GLN A 148 -19.89 34.87 8.50
N ILE A 149 -18.65 34.76 8.99
CA ILE A 149 -17.55 35.67 8.60
C ILE A 149 -17.14 35.44 7.15
N ASN A 150 -17.04 34.20 6.67
CA ASN A 150 -16.53 33.90 5.32
C ASN A 150 -17.58 34.08 4.21
N THR A 151 -18.86 33.81 4.48
CA THR A 151 -19.95 33.88 3.51
C THR A 151 -21.19 34.62 4.06
N PRO A 152 -21.06 35.90 4.49
CA PRO A 152 -22.11 36.63 5.22
C PRO A 152 -23.41 36.87 4.44
N ASN A 153 -23.36 36.89 3.10
CA ASN A 153 -24.55 37.01 2.23
C ASN A 153 -25.30 35.68 2.02
N THR A 154 -24.79 34.54 2.51
CA THR A 154 -25.27 33.22 2.08
C THR A 154 -26.22 32.61 3.11
N ILE A 155 -27.50 32.46 2.74
CA ILE A 155 -28.57 31.90 3.58
C ILE A 155 -28.25 30.46 4.08
N GLN A 156 -27.38 29.72 3.38
CA GLN A 156 -26.92 28.39 3.80
C GLN A 156 -26.28 28.38 5.20
N VAL A 157 -25.71 29.50 5.64
CA VAL A 157 -25.04 29.64 6.95
C VAL A 157 -25.99 29.38 8.13
N PHE A 158 -27.29 29.72 8.00
CA PHE A 158 -28.30 29.55 9.06
C PHE A 158 -28.79 28.12 9.30
N ARG A 159 -28.34 27.16 8.49
CA ARG A 159 -28.72 25.75 8.61
C ARG A 159 -27.61 24.87 9.20
N THR A 160 -26.54 25.47 9.75
CA THR A 160 -25.25 24.77 9.96
C THR A 160 -24.55 24.96 11.32
N GLY A 161 -25.13 25.68 12.29
CA GLY A 161 -24.62 25.73 13.67
C GLY A 161 -25.72 25.42 14.69
N LYS A 162 -25.38 25.00 15.93
CA LYS A 162 -26.36 24.88 17.04
C LYS A 162 -25.93 25.37 18.45
N ARG A 163 -24.64 25.64 18.77
CA ARG A 163 -24.22 26.24 20.07
C ARG A 163 -22.79 26.83 20.06
N ILE A 164 -22.40 27.54 21.13
CA ILE A 164 -21.27 28.51 21.27
C ILE A 164 -20.33 28.08 22.44
N ILE A 165 -18.98 27.90 22.27
CA ILE A 165 -18.02 27.45 23.36
C ILE A 165 -16.57 28.06 23.35
N THR A 166 -16.16 28.77 24.41
CA THR A 166 -14.89 28.56 25.18
C THR A 166 -13.46 28.93 24.70
N THR A 167 -13.16 29.39 23.47
CA THR A 167 -11.74 29.45 22.96
C THR A 167 -10.91 30.70 23.35
N PRO A 168 -9.70 30.62 23.95
CA PRO A 168 -9.00 31.76 24.59
C PRO A 168 -8.57 32.95 23.69
N TRP A 169 -8.63 32.85 22.36
CA TRP A 169 -8.28 33.93 21.42
C TRP A 169 -9.47 34.45 20.60
N LEU A 170 -10.59 33.73 20.56
CA LEU A 170 -11.82 34.07 19.82
C LEU A 170 -13.08 34.06 20.71
N ASN A 171 -12.87 33.77 22.00
CA ASN A 171 -13.80 33.36 23.05
C ASN A 171 -14.76 32.20 22.72
N TYR A 172 -15.10 31.90 21.46
CA TYR A 172 -15.98 30.77 21.15
C TYR A 172 -15.69 30.05 19.80
N CYS A 173 -15.64 28.71 19.82
CA CYS A 173 -15.70 27.77 18.70
C CYS A 173 -16.61 26.58 19.09
N THR A 174 -17.09 25.75 18.17
CA THR A 174 -18.30 24.92 18.40
C THR A 174 -18.02 23.42 18.38
N SER A 175 -18.24 22.68 19.47
CA SER A 175 -18.16 21.20 19.52
C SER A 175 -19.42 20.56 20.13
N TYR A 176 -19.56 19.23 19.99
CA TYR A 176 -20.66 18.44 20.57
C TYR A 176 -20.21 17.58 21.76
N GLU A 177 -21.20 17.21 22.59
CA GLU A 177 -21.26 15.98 23.40
C GLU A 177 -22.71 15.87 23.91
N VAL A 178 -23.61 15.25 23.14
CA VAL A 178 -24.97 14.87 23.55
C VAL A 178 -25.41 13.64 22.76
N GLU A 179 -25.59 12.51 23.46
CA GLU A 179 -26.34 11.36 22.95
C GLU A 179 -27.83 11.75 22.87
N LEU A 180 -28.36 11.91 21.66
CA LEU A 180 -29.80 11.99 21.43
C LEU A 180 -30.09 11.55 19.99
N GLN A 181 -31.01 10.60 19.84
CA GLN A 181 -31.45 10.05 18.57
C GLN A 181 -32.05 11.15 17.66
N ILE A 182 -31.20 11.76 16.84
CA ILE A 182 -31.58 12.74 15.83
C ILE A 182 -31.31 12.11 14.46
N ASN A 183 -32.37 12.02 13.66
CA ASN A 183 -32.41 11.50 12.29
C ASN A 183 -31.07 11.68 11.53
N PRO A 184 -30.41 10.59 11.10
CA PRO A 184 -29.01 10.60 10.63
C PRO A 184 -28.79 11.49 9.40
N ALA A 185 -29.84 11.75 8.59
CA ALA A 185 -29.80 12.69 7.48
C ALA A 185 -29.46 14.15 7.88
N TYR A 186 -29.41 14.47 9.19
CA TYR A 186 -29.17 15.81 9.73
C TYR A 186 -27.98 15.91 10.68
N HIS A 187 -26.97 15.04 10.56
CA HIS A 187 -25.65 15.17 11.22
C HIS A 187 -24.83 16.37 10.67
N VAL A 188 -25.34 17.58 10.89
CA VAL A 188 -24.70 18.87 10.57
C VAL A 188 -24.11 19.46 11.86
N GLY A 189 -23.26 18.67 12.51
CA GLY A 189 -22.53 19.04 13.72
C GLY A 189 -21.13 19.60 13.43
N CYS A 190 -20.59 20.34 14.38
CA CYS A 190 -19.16 20.62 14.44
C CYS A 190 -18.51 19.67 15.44
N ILE A 191 -17.44 19.01 15.02
CA ILE A 191 -16.84 17.85 15.67
C ILE A 191 -15.45 18.22 16.18
N LYS A 192 -15.03 17.64 17.31
CA LYS A 192 -13.67 17.82 17.85
C LYS A 192 -12.64 17.63 16.74
N ASN A 193 -11.75 18.59 16.60
CA ASN A 193 -10.73 18.59 15.57
C ASN A 193 -9.51 17.80 16.04
N GLU A 194 -9.10 16.78 15.28
CA GLU A 194 -7.89 16.01 15.55
C GLU A 194 -6.69 16.52 14.72
N ASP A 195 -6.95 17.20 13.60
CA ASP A 195 -5.92 17.83 12.77
C ASP A 195 -5.48 19.19 13.36
N HIS A 196 -4.67 19.10 14.41
CA HIS A 196 -4.01 20.24 15.04
C HIS A 196 -2.84 20.81 14.21
N GLU A 197 -2.39 20.10 13.16
CA GLU A 197 -1.31 20.56 12.29
C GLU A 197 -1.82 21.58 11.27
N LEU A 198 -2.91 21.26 10.57
CA LEU A 198 -3.53 22.18 9.61
C LEU A 198 -4.33 23.29 10.31
N TRP A 199 -4.99 22.98 11.42
CA TRP A 199 -5.83 23.91 12.15
C TRP A 199 -5.40 24.07 13.62
N PRO A 200 -4.20 24.64 13.88
CA PRO A 200 -3.72 24.88 15.23
C PRO A 200 -4.68 25.82 15.98
N ASN A 201 -4.99 25.47 17.23
CA ASN A 201 -5.96 26.16 18.10
C ASN A 201 -7.45 26.10 17.66
N VAL A 202 -7.78 25.39 16.59
CA VAL A 202 -9.18 25.06 16.26
C VAL A 202 -9.55 23.80 17.04
N GLN A 203 -10.49 23.94 17.98
CA GLN A 203 -10.97 22.82 18.80
C GLN A 203 -11.95 21.92 18.06
N ALA A 204 -12.63 22.43 17.03
CA ALA A 204 -13.65 21.69 16.29
C ALA A 204 -13.88 22.23 14.88
N THR A 205 -14.22 21.35 13.95
CA THR A 205 -14.48 21.65 12.52
C THR A 205 -15.88 21.18 12.11
N CYS A 206 -16.46 21.78 11.07
CA CYS A 206 -17.68 21.25 10.44
C CYS A 206 -17.34 20.41 9.21
N ARG A 207 -18.27 19.52 8.81
CA ARG A 207 -18.18 18.68 7.60
C ARG A 207 -17.74 19.46 6.36
N SER A 208 -18.32 20.64 6.11
CA SER A 208 -17.98 21.48 4.96
C SER A 208 -16.55 22.03 5.00
N CYS A 209 -16.06 22.43 6.17
CA CYS A 209 -14.66 22.87 6.32
C CYS A 209 -13.70 21.70 6.08
N ARG A 210 -14.01 20.51 6.61
CA ARG A 210 -13.19 19.31 6.39
C ARG A 210 -13.13 18.92 4.91
N ALA A 211 -14.28 18.80 4.27
CA ALA A 211 -14.40 18.52 2.84
C ALA A 211 -13.66 19.56 1.97
N GLU A 212 -13.85 20.86 2.22
CA GLU A 212 -13.20 21.92 1.45
C GLU A 212 -11.67 21.88 1.57
N TRP A 213 -11.14 21.73 2.79
CA TRP A 213 -9.69 21.70 3.00
C TRP A 213 -9.04 20.41 2.53
N LEU A 214 -9.70 19.25 2.69
CA LEU A 214 -9.25 17.98 2.11
C LEU A 214 -9.14 18.10 0.58
N TRP A 215 -10.18 18.62 -0.09
CA TRP A 215 -10.17 18.84 -1.53
C TRP A 215 -9.09 19.85 -1.98
N ARG A 216 -8.93 20.97 -1.27
CA ARG A 216 -7.87 21.95 -1.53
C ARG A 216 -6.48 21.32 -1.41
N LYS A 217 -6.23 20.52 -0.38
CA LYS A 217 -4.94 19.83 -0.18
C LYS A 217 -4.70 18.75 -1.23
N ALA A 218 -5.71 17.95 -1.59
CA ALA A 218 -5.64 17.01 -2.72
C ALA A 218 -5.33 17.72 -4.05
N CYS A 219 -5.91 18.90 -4.29
CA CYS A 219 -5.63 19.72 -5.46
C CYS A 219 -4.18 20.23 -5.53
N VAL A 220 -3.60 20.60 -4.39
CA VAL A 220 -2.20 21.07 -4.27
C VAL A 220 -1.21 19.91 -4.41
N ALA A 221 -1.52 18.74 -3.83
CA ALA A 221 -0.71 17.53 -3.93
C ALA A 221 -0.91 16.77 -5.27
N ASN A 222 -1.75 17.28 -6.18
CA ASN A 222 -2.09 16.68 -7.46
C ASN A 222 -2.62 15.23 -7.39
N ILE A 223 -3.44 14.94 -6.38
CA ILE A 223 -4.04 13.62 -6.11
C ILE A 223 -5.57 13.67 -6.12
N ARG A 224 -6.13 14.44 -7.06
CA ARG A 224 -7.58 14.68 -7.19
C ARG A 224 -8.36 13.41 -7.49
N ASP A 225 -7.77 12.56 -8.32
CA ASP A 225 -8.39 11.30 -8.77
C ASP A 225 -8.33 10.24 -7.65
N ALA A 226 -7.26 10.25 -6.86
CA ALA A 226 -7.11 9.38 -5.69
C ALA A 226 -8.15 9.64 -4.58
N VAL A 227 -8.66 10.87 -4.48
CA VAL A 227 -9.75 11.22 -3.55
C VAL A 227 -11.13 11.24 -4.22
N GLY A 228 -11.28 10.77 -5.47
CA GLY A 228 -12.60 10.65 -6.10
C GLY A 228 -13.22 11.99 -6.52
N GLY A 229 -12.37 12.98 -6.85
CA GLY A 229 -12.81 14.32 -7.23
C GLY A 229 -13.46 15.11 -6.07
N GLN A 230 -14.12 16.22 -6.41
CA GLN A 230 -14.75 17.11 -5.41
C GLN A 230 -15.95 16.45 -4.68
N GLN A 231 -16.50 15.37 -5.24
CA GLN A 231 -17.62 14.63 -4.65
C GLN A 231 -17.17 13.47 -3.75
N PHE A 232 -15.86 13.20 -3.66
CA PHE A 232 -15.30 12.08 -2.91
C PHE A 232 -15.79 10.70 -3.33
N GLN A 233 -16.06 10.53 -4.63
CA GLN A 233 -16.47 9.24 -5.22
C GLN A 233 -15.25 8.37 -5.48
N VAL A 234 -14.83 7.60 -4.47
CA VAL A 234 -13.66 6.72 -4.53
C VAL A 234 -14.11 5.27 -4.71
N ASP A 235 -13.64 4.62 -5.77
CA ASP A 235 -13.90 3.19 -6.05
C ASP A 235 -13.31 2.26 -4.98
N ASP A 236 -12.25 2.72 -4.31
CA ASP A 236 -11.54 1.96 -3.28
C ASP A 236 -12.22 2.10 -1.92
N TRP A 237 -12.72 0.99 -1.39
CA TRP A 237 -13.50 0.94 -0.16
C TRP A 237 -12.75 1.49 1.07
N LYS A 238 -11.44 1.20 1.18
CA LYS A 238 -10.60 1.58 2.33
C LYS A 238 -10.31 3.08 2.32
N ALA A 239 -9.99 3.63 1.15
CA ALA A 239 -9.85 5.07 0.96
C ALA A 239 -11.18 5.81 1.14
N LYS A 240 -12.30 5.27 0.62
CA LYS A 240 -13.66 5.82 0.85
C LYS A 240 -13.97 5.90 2.34
N SER A 241 -13.84 4.78 3.07
CA SER A 241 -14.09 4.71 4.51
C SER A 241 -13.27 5.74 5.30
N ILE A 242 -11.97 5.88 5.02
CA ILE A 242 -11.10 6.86 5.71
C ILE A 242 -11.45 8.31 5.34
N ILE A 243 -11.83 8.59 4.09
CA ILE A 243 -12.29 9.91 3.68
C ILE A 243 -13.64 10.24 4.34
N ASP A 244 -14.56 9.28 4.43
CA ASP A 244 -15.85 9.46 5.09
C ASP A 244 -15.70 9.60 6.62
N GLY A 245 -14.83 8.82 7.27
CA GLY A 245 -14.49 9.00 8.69
C GLY A 245 -13.92 10.39 8.96
N PHE A 246 -12.98 10.86 8.15
CA PHE A 246 -12.49 12.24 8.27
C PHE A 246 -13.58 13.28 7.98
N VAL A 247 -14.28 13.21 6.85
CA VAL A 247 -15.26 14.24 6.44
C VAL A 247 -16.45 14.25 7.39
N ASN A 248 -16.98 13.09 7.77
CA ASN A 248 -18.20 12.97 8.56
C ASN A 248 -17.92 13.00 10.07
N LEU A 249 -16.87 12.31 10.56
CA LEU A 249 -16.55 12.12 11.99
C LEU A 249 -15.31 12.91 12.49
N SER A 250 -14.55 13.57 11.59
CA SER A 250 -13.32 14.31 11.92
C SER A 250 -12.14 13.48 12.43
N GLU A 251 -12.18 12.17 12.17
CA GLU A 251 -11.16 11.22 12.60
C GLU A 251 -9.85 11.40 11.82
N GLY A 252 -8.74 11.51 12.54
CA GLY A 252 -7.39 11.63 11.97
C GLY A 252 -7.07 12.99 11.33
N LYS A 253 -6.00 13.01 10.53
CA LYS A 253 -5.45 14.23 9.91
C LYS A 253 -5.58 14.21 8.39
N ILE A 254 -5.62 15.38 7.76
CA ILE A 254 -5.65 15.49 6.30
C ILE A 254 -4.38 14.92 5.66
N SER A 255 -3.22 15.01 6.33
CA SER A 255 -1.98 14.35 5.88
C SER A 255 -2.17 12.84 5.68
N ASP A 256 -2.85 12.22 6.64
CA ASP A 256 -2.90 10.76 6.79
C ASP A 256 -3.98 10.19 5.86
N VAL A 257 -5.15 10.87 5.79
CA VAL A 257 -6.21 10.60 4.81
C VAL A 257 -5.68 10.67 3.38
N LEU A 258 -4.93 11.74 3.04
CA LEU A 258 -4.35 11.89 1.70
C LEU A 258 -3.22 10.92 1.42
N LEU A 259 -2.47 10.49 2.44
CA LEU A 259 -1.46 9.45 2.31
C LEU A 259 -2.11 8.12 1.92
N VAL A 260 -3.13 7.68 2.66
CA VAL A 260 -3.82 6.41 2.39
C VAL A 260 -4.55 6.46 1.04
N ALA A 261 -5.31 7.52 0.75
CA ALA A 261 -6.00 7.66 -0.54
C ALA A 261 -5.03 7.56 -1.73
N ARG A 262 -3.88 8.21 -1.64
CA ARG A 262 -2.83 8.19 -2.67
C ARG A 262 -2.18 6.80 -2.82
N ASP A 263 -1.93 6.10 -1.71
CA ASP A 263 -1.37 4.75 -1.72
C ASP A 263 -2.35 3.74 -2.34
N ARG A 264 -3.62 3.77 -1.90
CA ARG A 264 -4.70 2.90 -2.43
C ARG A 264 -4.91 3.13 -3.92
N TYR A 265 -4.95 4.39 -4.36
CA TYR A 265 -5.03 4.75 -5.78
C TYR A 265 -3.85 4.22 -6.59
N TRP A 266 -2.61 4.32 -6.08
CA TRP A 266 -1.44 3.76 -6.76
C TRP A 266 -1.53 2.23 -6.89
N ILE A 267 -1.91 1.52 -5.82
CA ILE A 267 -2.05 0.05 -5.85
C ILE A 267 -3.11 -0.34 -6.89
N ARG A 268 -4.30 0.28 -6.86
CA ARG A 268 -5.39 0.00 -7.80
C ARG A 268 -5.03 0.32 -9.26
N THR A 269 -4.21 1.35 -9.51
CA THR A 269 -3.86 1.81 -10.87
C THR A 269 -2.67 1.06 -11.47
N HIS A 270 -1.73 0.58 -10.65
CA HIS A 270 -0.48 -0.01 -11.13
C HIS A 270 -0.35 -1.51 -10.87
N THR A 271 -1.23 -2.11 -10.07
CA THR A 271 -1.31 -3.55 -9.84
C THR A 271 -2.66 -4.10 -10.27
N LYS A 272 -2.81 -5.42 -10.32
CA LYS A 272 -4.09 -6.08 -10.61
C LYS A 272 -4.99 -6.24 -9.37
N LEU A 273 -4.83 -5.42 -8.31
CA LEU A 273 -5.58 -5.59 -7.06
C LEU A 273 -7.10 -5.61 -7.28
N GLY A 274 -7.65 -4.70 -8.11
CA GLY A 274 -9.09 -4.66 -8.37
C GLY A 274 -9.61 -5.93 -9.06
N ASP A 275 -8.88 -6.45 -10.04
CA ASP A 275 -9.22 -7.68 -10.76
C ASP A 275 -9.09 -8.91 -9.84
N MET A 276 -8.04 -8.97 -9.01
CA MET A 276 -7.82 -10.07 -8.08
C MET A 276 -8.85 -10.08 -6.93
N LEU A 277 -9.18 -8.92 -6.38
CA LEU A 277 -10.18 -8.78 -5.31
C LEU A 277 -11.59 -9.11 -5.82
N SER A 278 -11.98 -8.63 -7.01
CA SER A 278 -13.27 -8.97 -7.61
C SER A 278 -13.39 -10.44 -7.99
N GLN A 279 -12.31 -11.07 -8.50
CA GLN A 279 -12.27 -12.52 -8.72
C GLN A 279 -12.39 -13.33 -7.43
N ALA A 280 -11.76 -12.88 -6.34
CA ALA A 280 -11.82 -13.56 -5.05
C ALA A 280 -13.19 -13.41 -4.35
N LEU A 281 -13.81 -12.22 -4.41
CA LEU A 281 -15.19 -12.02 -3.96
C LEU A 281 -16.15 -12.93 -4.74
N ALA A 282 -16.04 -12.97 -6.07
CA ALA A 282 -16.84 -13.86 -6.91
C ALA A 282 -16.61 -15.36 -6.59
N ALA A 283 -15.36 -15.76 -6.30
CA ALA A 283 -15.04 -17.12 -5.90
C ALA A 283 -15.62 -17.48 -4.53
N ASN A 284 -15.55 -16.57 -3.55
CA ASN A 284 -16.12 -16.77 -2.21
C ASN A 284 -17.66 -16.88 -2.26
N ARG A 285 -18.33 -15.97 -2.98
CA ARG A 285 -19.77 -16.07 -3.26
C ARG A 285 -20.14 -17.43 -3.90
N TYR A 286 -19.34 -17.91 -4.87
CA TYR A 286 -19.57 -19.22 -5.50
C TYR A 286 -19.37 -20.40 -4.53
N GLU A 287 -18.39 -20.33 -3.63
CA GLU A 287 -18.14 -21.34 -2.61
C GLU A 287 -19.29 -21.40 -1.58
N GLY A 288 -19.80 -20.25 -1.15
CA GLY A 288 -21.00 -20.16 -0.32
C GLY A 288 -22.24 -20.78 -0.98
N LEU A 289 -22.48 -20.48 -2.25
CA LEU A 289 -23.57 -21.08 -3.04
C LEU A 289 -23.40 -22.59 -3.25
N ALA A 290 -22.16 -23.07 -3.44
CA ALA A 290 -21.88 -24.50 -3.54
C ALA A 290 -22.12 -25.23 -2.20
N ALA A 291 -21.82 -24.58 -1.07
CA ALA A 291 -22.08 -25.11 0.26
C ALA A 291 -23.58 -25.18 0.58
N THR A 292 -24.37 -24.16 0.26
CA THR A 292 -25.83 -24.18 0.47
C THR A 292 -26.52 -25.21 -0.43
N ALA A 293 -26.17 -25.26 -1.71
CA ALA A 293 -26.69 -26.27 -2.66
C ALA A 293 -26.33 -27.72 -2.28
N ALA A 294 -25.21 -27.92 -1.57
CA ALA A 294 -24.83 -29.23 -1.02
C ALA A 294 -25.58 -29.59 0.27
N ALA A 295 -26.06 -28.59 1.03
CA ALA A 295 -26.82 -28.77 2.25
C ALA A 295 -28.32 -29.00 1.99
N ASP A 296 -28.91 -28.26 1.04
CA ASP A 296 -30.28 -28.44 0.57
C ASP A 296 -30.34 -28.38 -0.98
N PRO A 297 -30.43 -29.53 -1.67
CA PRO A 297 -30.46 -29.58 -3.13
C PRO A 297 -31.82 -29.18 -3.73
N ASP A 298 -32.87 -29.06 -2.92
CA ASP A 298 -34.20 -28.61 -3.34
C ASP A 298 -34.42 -27.10 -3.03
N ALA A 299 -33.47 -26.43 -2.38
CA ALA A 299 -33.49 -24.98 -2.22
C ALA A 299 -33.33 -24.29 -3.58
N GLU A 300 -34.38 -23.60 -4.04
CA GLU A 300 -34.27 -22.69 -5.18
C GLU A 300 -33.26 -21.59 -4.81
N ILE A 301 -32.06 -21.66 -5.42
CA ILE A 301 -31.00 -20.68 -5.22
C ILE A 301 -31.50 -19.34 -5.76
N ASP A 302 -31.98 -18.49 -4.85
CA ASP A 302 -32.36 -17.14 -5.20
C ASP A 302 -31.10 -16.31 -5.48
N LEU A 303 -30.73 -16.26 -6.77
CA LEU A 303 -29.66 -15.40 -7.27
C LEU A 303 -30.01 -13.90 -7.21
N SER A 304 -31.14 -13.53 -6.62
CA SER A 304 -31.55 -12.16 -6.31
C SER A 304 -31.55 -11.81 -4.82
N ILE A 305 -30.81 -12.55 -3.98
CA ILE A 305 -30.33 -12.05 -2.67
C ILE A 305 -29.81 -10.63 -2.91
N GLU A 306 -30.49 -9.65 -2.30
CA GLU A 306 -30.19 -8.24 -2.49
C GLU A 306 -28.74 -8.01 -2.01
N GLU A 307 -27.94 -7.33 -2.84
CA GLU A 307 -26.53 -7.10 -2.55
C GLU A 307 -26.42 -6.10 -1.39
N ASP A 308 -26.43 -6.60 -0.15
CA ASP A 308 -26.14 -5.80 1.04
C ASP A 308 -24.68 -5.31 0.95
N GLU A 309 -24.51 -4.08 0.42
CA GLU A 309 -23.22 -3.42 0.18
C GLU A 309 -22.33 -3.33 1.44
N GLU A 310 -22.91 -3.55 2.62
CA GLU A 310 -22.26 -3.54 3.93
C GLU A 310 -21.54 -4.89 4.23
N ASP A 311 -22.16 -6.03 3.93
CA ASP A 311 -21.53 -7.36 4.09
C ASP A 311 -20.37 -7.55 3.10
N ASP A 312 -20.54 -7.06 1.86
CA ASP A 312 -19.48 -7.04 0.84
C ASP A 312 -18.26 -6.22 1.28
N LEU A 313 -18.46 -5.19 2.11
CA LEU A 313 -17.39 -4.31 2.61
C LEU A 313 -16.48 -5.03 3.60
N GLU A 314 -17.07 -5.70 4.59
CA GLU A 314 -16.33 -6.49 5.57
C GLU A 314 -15.64 -7.69 4.90
N LEU A 315 -16.34 -8.37 3.98
CA LEU A 315 -15.77 -9.48 3.23
C LEU A 315 -14.60 -9.05 2.34
N ALA A 316 -14.71 -7.89 1.66
CA ALA A 316 -13.61 -7.33 0.87
C ALA A 316 -12.39 -6.97 1.73
N GLN A 317 -12.62 -6.50 2.96
CA GLN A 317 -11.53 -6.26 3.92
C GLN A 317 -10.83 -7.57 4.31
N LEU A 318 -11.58 -8.57 4.75
CA LEU A 318 -11.04 -9.88 5.17
C LEU A 318 -10.27 -10.57 4.04
N ILE A 319 -10.76 -10.51 2.81
CA ILE A 319 -10.10 -11.09 1.63
C ILE A 319 -8.83 -10.31 1.25
N GLU A 320 -8.84 -8.97 1.32
CA GLU A 320 -7.65 -8.17 1.02
C GLU A 320 -6.53 -8.41 2.05
N ASP A 321 -6.87 -8.32 3.33
CA ASP A 321 -5.95 -8.53 4.45
C ASP A 321 -5.51 -10.01 4.53
N GLY A 322 -6.29 -10.94 3.96
CA GLY A 322 -5.96 -12.35 3.68
C GLY A 322 -4.85 -12.59 2.62
N GLY A 323 -4.19 -11.54 2.15
CA GLY A 323 -2.96 -11.63 1.34
C GLY A 323 -3.11 -11.31 -0.14
N ILE A 324 -4.31 -10.99 -0.64
CA ILE A 324 -4.49 -10.59 -2.05
C ILE A 324 -3.70 -9.31 -2.36
N ARG A 325 -3.57 -8.40 -1.40
CA ARG A 325 -2.69 -7.24 -1.53
C ARG A 325 -1.23 -7.64 -1.79
N GLU A 326 -0.70 -8.60 -1.04
CA GLU A 326 0.66 -9.10 -1.25
C GLU A 326 0.80 -9.76 -2.62
N LEU A 327 -0.18 -10.58 -3.04
CA LEU A 327 -0.21 -11.23 -4.35
C LEU A 327 -0.22 -10.21 -5.52
N ALA A 328 -0.92 -9.09 -5.37
CA ALA A 328 -0.96 -8.02 -6.37
C ALA A 328 0.37 -7.26 -6.47
N LEU A 329 1.03 -7.01 -5.33
CA LEU A 329 2.38 -6.43 -5.30
C LEU A 329 3.43 -7.39 -5.86
N ASP A 330 3.29 -8.70 -5.58
CA ASP A 330 4.11 -9.77 -6.14
C ASP A 330 3.97 -9.85 -7.68
N ASP A 331 2.75 -9.87 -8.23
CA ASP A 331 2.57 -9.87 -9.69
C ASP A 331 3.15 -8.61 -10.34
N TRP A 332 2.94 -7.43 -9.74
CA TRP A 332 3.56 -6.18 -10.21
C TRP A 332 5.09 -6.27 -10.24
N ALA A 333 5.72 -6.68 -9.12
CA ALA A 333 7.16 -6.78 -9.02
C ALA A 333 7.74 -7.83 -9.99
N ARG A 334 7.07 -8.99 -10.11
CA ARG A 334 7.41 -10.06 -11.05
C ARG A 334 7.38 -9.57 -12.49
N ASN A 335 6.35 -8.83 -12.90
CA ASN A 335 6.23 -8.35 -14.27
C ASN A 335 7.33 -7.34 -14.63
N ARG A 336 7.78 -6.50 -13.68
CA ARG A 336 8.96 -5.61 -13.87
C ARG A 336 10.26 -6.40 -14.09
N ILE A 337 10.47 -7.45 -13.30
CA ILE A 337 11.64 -8.32 -13.40
C ILE A 337 11.64 -9.10 -14.73
N LEU A 338 10.47 -9.58 -15.17
CA LEU A 338 10.31 -10.28 -16.45
C LEU A 338 10.55 -9.36 -17.68
N ASP A 339 10.15 -8.10 -17.58
CA ASP A 339 10.47 -7.06 -18.57
C ASP A 339 11.95 -6.62 -18.54
N GLY A 340 12.75 -7.10 -17.58
CA GLY A 340 14.17 -6.77 -17.43
C GLY A 340 14.45 -5.48 -16.67
N PHE A 341 13.44 -4.85 -16.07
CA PHE A 341 13.63 -3.72 -15.18
C PHE A 341 13.96 -4.20 -13.77
N TRP A 342 15.23 -4.52 -13.54
CA TRP A 342 15.73 -5.06 -12.27
C TRP A 342 16.13 -3.96 -11.26
N ILE A 343 15.76 -2.69 -11.52
CA ILE A 343 15.95 -1.61 -10.55
C ILE A 343 14.82 -1.67 -9.52
N SER A 344 15.21 -1.76 -8.25
CA SER A 344 14.32 -1.92 -7.11
C SER A 344 13.50 -0.65 -6.84
N PRO A 345 12.27 -0.76 -6.30
CA PRO A 345 11.46 0.41 -5.93
C PRO A 345 12.16 1.31 -4.90
N ALA A 346 12.92 0.72 -3.98
CA ALA A 346 13.69 1.43 -2.97
C ALA A 346 14.76 2.35 -3.58
N ASP A 347 15.50 1.90 -4.60
CA ASP A 347 16.50 2.77 -5.25
C ASP A 347 15.86 3.95 -5.99
N GLN A 348 14.66 3.75 -6.54
CA GLN A 348 13.89 4.83 -7.17
C GLN A 348 13.40 5.83 -6.12
N TRP A 349 12.89 5.36 -4.98
CA TRP A 349 12.40 6.18 -3.86
C TRP A 349 13.51 6.98 -3.16
N TYR A 350 14.61 6.33 -2.81
CA TYR A 350 15.75 6.97 -2.14
C TYR A 350 16.66 7.77 -3.08
N GLY A 351 16.41 7.73 -4.40
CA GLY A 351 17.20 8.46 -5.40
C GLY A 351 18.64 7.92 -5.55
N HIS A 352 18.86 6.63 -5.28
CA HIS A 352 20.17 5.98 -5.42
C HIS A 352 20.55 5.72 -6.89
N VAL A 353 19.63 5.93 -7.83
CA VAL A 353 19.91 5.87 -9.26
C VAL A 353 20.85 7.02 -9.65
N GLN A 354 22.05 6.69 -10.15
CA GLN A 354 23.03 7.70 -10.54
C GLN A 354 22.48 8.59 -11.66
N SER A 355 22.44 9.91 -11.44
CA SER A 355 21.85 10.87 -12.38
C SER A 355 22.54 10.90 -13.76
N ASP A 356 23.81 10.45 -13.82
CA ASP A 356 24.61 10.42 -15.04
C ASP A 356 24.45 9.12 -15.84
N LEU A 357 23.76 8.10 -15.30
CA LEU A 357 23.51 6.83 -15.98
C LEU A 357 22.07 6.77 -16.52
N PRO A 358 21.86 6.26 -17.76
CA PRO A 358 20.52 6.10 -18.31
C PRO A 358 19.75 5.02 -17.55
N TRP A 359 18.50 5.32 -17.19
CA TRP A 359 17.58 4.37 -16.54
C TRP A 359 17.17 3.21 -17.46
N ASP A 360 17.28 3.42 -18.77
CA ASP A 360 17.01 2.45 -19.83
C ASP A 360 18.25 1.58 -20.06
N VAL A 361 18.56 0.73 -19.07
CA VAL A 361 19.60 -0.29 -19.19
C VAL A 361 19.04 -1.42 -20.03
N ARG A 362 19.49 -1.54 -21.28
CA ARG A 362 19.05 -2.60 -22.19
C ARG A 362 19.13 -3.97 -21.52
N ALA A 363 18.04 -4.71 -21.61
CA ALA A 363 17.94 -6.11 -21.24
C ALA A 363 17.79 -6.99 -22.50
N ILE A 364 18.24 -8.24 -22.41
CA ILE A 364 18.23 -9.21 -23.51
C ILE A 364 17.50 -10.47 -23.04
N HIS A 365 16.60 -11.00 -23.87
CA HIS A 365 15.97 -12.30 -23.60
C HIS A 365 16.97 -13.44 -23.87
N PRO A 366 17.28 -14.32 -22.90
CA PRO A 366 18.24 -15.41 -23.08
C PRO A 366 17.85 -16.40 -24.20
N CYS A 367 16.55 -16.52 -24.49
CA CYS A 367 16.00 -17.40 -25.51
C CYS A 367 15.18 -16.58 -26.52
N LEU A 368 15.82 -15.77 -27.38
CA LEU A 368 15.10 -14.86 -28.30
C LEU A 368 14.02 -15.58 -29.14
N TRP A 369 14.31 -16.81 -29.58
CA TRP A 369 13.42 -17.65 -30.39
C TRP A 369 12.10 -18.05 -29.69
N THR A 370 11.95 -17.83 -28.38
CA THR A 370 10.68 -18.08 -27.67
C THR A 370 9.70 -16.90 -27.75
N LEU A 371 10.15 -15.74 -28.25
CA LEU A 371 9.32 -14.54 -28.44
C LEU A 371 8.55 -14.58 -29.78
N ASP A 372 9.03 -15.40 -30.72
CA ASP A 372 8.47 -15.56 -32.07
C ASP A 372 7.22 -16.46 -32.05
N GLY A 373 6.04 -15.84 -31.93
CA GLY A 373 4.76 -16.54 -32.04
C GLY A 373 3.55 -15.61 -32.16
N ASN A 374 3.26 -14.84 -31.10
CA ASN A 374 2.03 -14.03 -31.03
C ASN A 374 2.23 -12.55 -31.41
N ALA A 375 3.37 -11.94 -31.08
CA ALA A 375 3.54 -10.49 -31.20
C ALA A 375 3.62 -9.96 -32.66
N MET A 376 3.98 -10.83 -33.62
CA MET A 376 4.11 -10.47 -35.04
C MET A 376 2.85 -10.78 -35.87
N ALA A 377 1.88 -11.54 -35.34
CA ALA A 377 0.76 -12.07 -36.12
C ALA A 377 -0.55 -11.27 -36.00
N GLU A 378 -0.78 -10.57 -34.89
CA GLU A 378 -2.09 -9.93 -34.59
C GLU A 378 -2.08 -8.40 -34.69
N GLN A 379 -0.96 -7.78 -35.12
CA GLN A 379 -0.90 -6.37 -35.47
C GLN A 379 -0.23 -6.16 -36.83
N GLU A 380 -1.00 -6.39 -37.90
CA GLU A 380 -0.84 -5.61 -39.13
C GLU A 380 -1.47 -4.23 -38.90
N PRO A 381 -0.69 -3.14 -38.74
CA PRO A 381 -1.26 -1.81 -38.86
C PRO A 381 -1.53 -1.55 -40.34
N GLU A 382 -2.80 -1.48 -40.72
CA GLU A 382 -3.21 -0.93 -42.02
C GLU A 382 -2.81 0.55 -42.10
N GLY A 383 -1.59 0.84 -42.57
CA GLY A 383 -1.20 2.18 -42.97
C GLY A 383 0.27 2.56 -42.80
N ILE A 384 0.76 3.22 -43.86
CA ILE A 384 1.90 4.15 -43.89
C ILE A 384 3.29 3.50 -44.06
N GLU A 385 3.57 3.27 -45.34
CA GLU A 385 4.83 3.49 -46.04
C GLU A 385 5.77 4.53 -45.37
N ASP A 386 6.86 4.06 -44.74
CA ASP A 386 8.18 4.70 -44.88
C ASP A 386 9.28 3.74 -44.41
N GLY A 387 10.38 3.62 -45.16
CA GLY A 387 11.36 2.53 -45.08
C GLY A 387 12.29 2.49 -43.85
N LYS A 388 11.82 2.93 -42.67
CA LYS A 388 12.55 2.73 -41.41
C LYS A 388 12.40 1.28 -40.96
N GLN A 389 13.52 0.58 -40.79
CA GLN A 389 13.57 -0.72 -40.13
C GLN A 389 12.82 -0.63 -38.80
N ARG A 390 11.85 -1.53 -38.57
CA ARG A 390 11.23 -1.72 -37.26
C ARG A 390 12.31 -2.19 -36.30
N THR A 391 12.91 -1.26 -35.56
CA THR A 391 13.70 -1.60 -34.36
C THR A 391 12.77 -2.35 -33.42
N GLU A 392 13.16 -3.57 -33.04
CA GLU A 392 12.48 -4.37 -32.02
C GLU A 392 12.23 -3.50 -30.78
N PRO A 393 11.05 -3.62 -30.13
CA PRO A 393 10.77 -2.88 -28.91
C PRO A 393 11.84 -3.20 -27.86
N GLY A 394 12.60 -2.19 -27.47
CA GLY A 394 13.64 -2.34 -26.46
C GLY A 394 13.03 -2.76 -25.13
N HIS A 395 13.60 -3.80 -24.51
CA HIS A 395 13.36 -4.15 -23.12
C HIS A 395 14.45 -3.53 -22.24
N PRO A 396 14.12 -2.99 -21.05
CA PRO A 396 12.78 -2.88 -20.48
C PRO A 396 11.87 -1.87 -21.19
N SER A 397 10.56 -2.14 -21.21
CA SER A 397 9.60 -1.27 -21.87
C SER A 397 9.57 0.13 -21.24
N LEU A 398 9.41 1.17 -22.06
CA LEU A 398 9.34 2.56 -21.57
C LEU A 398 8.21 2.79 -20.56
N SER A 399 7.12 2.00 -20.63
CA SER A 399 6.05 1.96 -19.63
C SER A 399 6.52 1.46 -18.28
N THR A 400 7.35 0.42 -18.23
CA THR A 400 7.93 -0.11 -16.99
C THR A 400 8.98 0.84 -16.42
N VAL A 401 9.88 1.37 -17.25
CA VAL A 401 10.93 2.32 -16.84
C VAL A 401 10.33 3.60 -16.26
N ARG A 402 9.27 4.13 -16.89
CA ARG A 402 8.56 5.35 -16.46
C ARG A 402 7.38 5.08 -15.51
N GLY A 403 7.22 3.84 -15.04
CA GLY A 403 6.20 3.49 -14.06
C GLY A 403 6.36 4.34 -12.80
N PRO A 404 5.28 4.91 -12.24
CA PRO A 404 5.38 5.80 -11.10
C PRO A 404 5.84 5.04 -9.85
N ILE A 405 6.70 5.70 -9.08
CA ILE A 405 7.28 5.19 -7.84
C ILE A 405 6.17 5.07 -6.78
N PRO A 406 6.18 4.03 -5.93
CA PRO A 406 5.30 3.95 -4.75
C PRO A 406 5.27 5.28 -3.98
N PRO A 407 4.09 5.88 -3.75
CA PRO A 407 4.02 7.25 -3.25
C PRO A 407 4.38 7.45 -1.76
N SER A 408 4.41 6.40 -0.95
CA SER A 408 4.78 6.43 0.47
C SER A 408 5.94 5.50 0.80
N GLN A 409 6.61 5.77 1.93
CA GLN A 409 7.66 4.89 2.44
C GLN A 409 7.11 3.48 2.79
N PRO A 410 6.00 3.30 3.55
CA PRO A 410 5.49 1.96 3.86
C PRO A 410 5.13 1.13 2.62
N LEU A 411 4.58 1.77 1.58
CA LEU A 411 4.29 1.09 0.32
C LEU A 411 5.56 0.82 -0.50
N CYS A 412 6.57 1.69 -0.42
CA CYS A 412 7.90 1.44 -1.00
C CYS A 412 8.61 0.24 -0.33
N GLU A 413 8.46 0.08 0.98
CA GLU A 413 9.02 -1.06 1.72
C GLU A 413 8.32 -2.37 1.29
N GLN A 414 6.99 -2.41 1.31
CA GLN A 414 6.22 -3.58 0.84
C GLN A 414 6.51 -3.98 -0.62
N THR A 415 6.61 -2.98 -1.51
CA THR A 415 6.96 -3.24 -2.94
C THR A 415 8.41 -3.66 -3.13
N PHE A 416 9.33 -3.23 -2.25
CA PHE A 416 10.71 -3.69 -2.24
C PHE A 416 10.83 -5.14 -1.76
N ASP A 417 10.12 -5.52 -0.70
CA ASP A 417 10.09 -6.90 -0.20
C ASP A 417 9.50 -7.86 -1.24
N ALA A 418 8.39 -7.48 -1.88
CA ALA A 418 7.83 -8.18 -3.04
C ALA A 418 8.86 -8.29 -4.19
N HIS A 419 9.61 -7.24 -4.48
CA HIS A 419 10.67 -7.28 -5.49
C HIS A 419 11.80 -8.25 -5.13
N GLN A 420 12.27 -8.27 -3.88
CA GLN A 420 13.27 -9.26 -3.43
C GLN A 420 12.73 -10.69 -3.52
N LYS A 421 11.50 -10.92 -3.06
CA LYS A 421 10.79 -12.20 -3.09
C LYS A 421 10.66 -12.73 -4.52
N GLN A 422 10.18 -11.90 -5.45
CA GLN A 422 10.02 -12.28 -6.86
C GLN A 422 11.35 -12.43 -7.59
N MET A 423 12.36 -11.59 -7.34
CA MET A 423 13.70 -11.75 -7.91
C MET A 423 14.28 -13.12 -7.54
N ARG A 424 14.12 -13.51 -6.27
CA ARG A 424 14.50 -14.82 -5.76
C ARG A 424 13.74 -15.95 -6.45
N ILE A 425 12.41 -15.84 -6.57
CA ILE A 425 11.56 -16.90 -7.17
C ILE A 425 11.87 -17.08 -8.67
N VAL A 426 11.94 -15.99 -9.44
CA VAL A 426 12.15 -16.02 -10.90
C VAL A 426 13.54 -16.53 -11.27
N LEU A 427 14.60 -16.11 -10.55
CA LEU A 427 15.97 -16.49 -10.90
C LEU A 427 16.40 -17.85 -10.34
N ARG A 428 15.80 -18.34 -9.24
CA ARG A 428 16.21 -19.59 -8.55
C ARG A 428 16.37 -20.81 -9.48
N PRO A 429 15.50 -21.08 -10.47
CA PRO A 429 15.69 -22.20 -11.38
C PRO A 429 16.96 -22.09 -12.23
N ALA A 430 17.23 -20.92 -12.81
CA ALA A 430 18.43 -20.68 -13.63
C ALA A 430 19.70 -20.68 -12.77
N MET A 431 19.66 -20.09 -11.57
CA MET A 431 20.74 -20.15 -10.59
C MET A 431 21.13 -21.61 -10.26
N LYS A 432 20.17 -22.52 -10.03
CA LYS A 432 20.46 -23.95 -9.83
C LYS A 432 21.17 -24.59 -11.04
N ASN A 433 20.87 -24.16 -12.26
CA ASN A 433 21.55 -24.66 -13.46
C ASN A 433 22.97 -24.10 -13.61
N ILE A 434 23.21 -22.84 -13.21
CA ILE A 434 24.57 -22.28 -13.09
C ILE A 434 25.41 -23.10 -12.09
N VAL A 435 24.86 -23.42 -10.91
CA VAL A 435 25.54 -24.31 -9.93
C VAL A 435 25.88 -25.67 -10.55
N ARG A 436 24.93 -26.30 -11.23
CA ARG A 436 25.15 -27.60 -11.90
C ARG A 436 26.26 -27.51 -12.94
N ARG A 437 26.27 -26.47 -13.78
CA ARG A 437 27.34 -26.22 -14.76
C ARG A 437 28.70 -26.09 -14.07
N ILE A 438 28.80 -25.24 -13.05
CA ILE A 438 30.05 -25.03 -12.29
C ILE A 438 30.56 -26.36 -11.73
N VAL A 439 29.70 -27.16 -11.10
CA VAL A 439 30.06 -28.48 -10.55
C VAL A 439 30.54 -29.44 -11.63
N ILE A 440 29.78 -29.60 -12.71
CA ILE A 440 30.09 -30.51 -13.82
C ILE A 440 31.42 -30.13 -14.50
N GLU A 441 31.60 -28.85 -14.83
CA GLU A 441 32.83 -28.39 -15.48
C GLU A 441 34.04 -28.46 -14.55
N SER A 442 33.88 -28.12 -13.26
CA SER A 442 34.99 -28.15 -12.29
C SER A 442 35.45 -29.58 -12.01
N ASN A 443 34.54 -30.57 -11.99
CA ASN A 443 34.91 -31.98 -11.88
C ASN A 443 35.79 -32.43 -13.07
N VAL A 444 35.46 -32.00 -14.29
CA VAL A 444 36.26 -32.32 -15.49
C VAL A 444 37.60 -31.58 -15.52
N ASP A 445 37.65 -30.35 -15.01
CA ASP A 445 38.89 -29.56 -14.92
C ASP A 445 39.71 -29.87 -13.64
N ALA A 446 39.27 -30.83 -12.81
CA ALA A 446 39.82 -31.17 -11.49
C ALA A 446 39.99 -29.96 -10.54
N ALA A 447 39.07 -28.99 -10.63
CA ALA A 447 39.01 -27.79 -9.80
C ALA A 447 37.94 -27.92 -8.69
N ASP A 448 38.09 -27.16 -7.59
CA ASP A 448 37.06 -27.07 -6.56
C ASP A 448 35.92 -26.13 -7.02
N PRO A 449 34.66 -26.60 -7.15
CA PRO A 449 33.54 -25.79 -7.59
C PRO A 449 33.22 -24.64 -6.62
N ALA A 450 33.51 -24.76 -5.31
CA ALA A 450 33.34 -23.66 -4.37
C ALA A 450 34.37 -22.54 -4.60
N ILE A 451 35.61 -22.88 -4.94
CA ILE A 451 36.64 -21.89 -5.30
C ILE A 451 36.29 -21.20 -6.63
N ARG A 452 35.70 -21.94 -7.58
CA ARG A 452 35.20 -21.33 -8.83
C ARG A 452 34.03 -20.38 -8.58
N ALA A 453 33.01 -20.81 -7.84
CA ALA A 453 31.83 -20.00 -7.56
C ALA A 453 32.14 -18.75 -6.72
N SER A 454 32.97 -18.87 -5.68
CA SER A 454 33.37 -17.73 -4.84
C SER A 454 34.21 -16.67 -5.56
N ARG A 455 34.71 -16.97 -6.77
CA ARG A 455 35.41 -16.02 -7.64
C ARG A 455 34.51 -15.34 -8.67
N MET A 456 33.25 -15.78 -8.83
CA MET A 456 32.32 -15.16 -9.76
C MET A 456 31.85 -13.82 -9.22
N THR A 457 31.98 -12.78 -10.03
CA THR A 457 31.38 -11.47 -9.77
C THR A 457 29.88 -11.49 -10.09
N MET A 458 29.15 -10.45 -9.67
CA MET A 458 27.74 -10.30 -10.04
C MET A 458 27.56 -10.14 -11.56
N ASP A 459 28.51 -9.51 -12.26
CA ASP A 459 28.52 -9.44 -13.72
C ASP A 459 28.75 -10.81 -14.37
N ASP A 460 29.60 -11.68 -13.79
CA ASP A 460 29.78 -13.06 -14.29
C ASP A 460 28.48 -13.87 -14.13
N VAL A 461 27.81 -13.78 -12.98
CA VAL A 461 26.51 -14.44 -12.75
C VAL A 461 25.43 -13.90 -13.71
N MET A 462 25.39 -12.58 -13.93
CA MET A 462 24.44 -11.97 -14.85
C MET A 462 24.70 -12.39 -16.31
N LYS A 463 25.96 -12.49 -16.72
CA LYS A 463 26.36 -12.99 -18.04
C LYS A 463 25.99 -14.47 -18.22
N GLU A 464 26.18 -15.30 -17.19
CA GLU A 464 25.72 -16.70 -17.22
C GLU A 464 24.19 -16.78 -17.35
N LEU A 465 23.43 -15.91 -16.67
CA LEU A 465 21.97 -15.82 -16.82
C LEU A 465 21.51 -15.35 -18.22
N GLN A 466 22.37 -14.69 -19.00
CA GLN A 466 22.09 -14.36 -20.40
C GLN A 466 22.27 -15.58 -21.34
N GLU A 467 22.91 -16.66 -20.89
CA GLU A 467 23.06 -17.88 -21.70
C GLU A 467 21.77 -18.71 -21.68
N GLU A 468 21.18 -18.92 -22.86
CA GLU A 468 20.04 -19.84 -23.12
C GLU A 468 20.10 -21.16 -22.32
N GLY A 469 21.30 -21.76 -22.20
CA GLY A 469 21.50 -23.03 -21.51
C GLY A 469 21.09 -23.02 -20.03
N THR A 470 21.17 -21.88 -19.32
CA THR A 470 20.76 -21.83 -17.90
C THR A 470 19.25 -21.94 -17.73
N TRP A 471 18.48 -21.60 -18.77
CA TRP A 471 17.01 -21.62 -18.79
C TRP A 471 16.43 -22.95 -19.29
N LEU A 472 17.28 -23.96 -19.50
CA LEU A 472 16.91 -25.30 -19.94
C LEU A 472 17.19 -26.32 -18.81
N ASN A 473 16.16 -27.02 -18.36
CA ASN A 473 16.30 -28.18 -17.48
C ASN A 473 16.84 -29.37 -18.28
N GLY A 474 17.90 -30.01 -17.80
CA GLY A 474 18.48 -31.19 -18.46
C GLY A 474 19.40 -30.83 -19.64
N VAL A 475 20.21 -29.79 -19.52
CA VAL A 475 21.32 -29.53 -20.45
C VAL A 475 22.50 -30.43 -20.10
N ASP A 476 23.05 -31.14 -21.10
CA ASP A 476 24.38 -31.71 -20.99
C ASP A 476 25.43 -30.61 -21.21
N TRP A 477 25.98 -30.13 -20.11
CA TRP A 477 27.01 -29.09 -20.10
C TRP A 477 28.36 -29.57 -20.67
N LEU A 478 28.64 -30.88 -20.64
CA LEU A 478 29.86 -31.45 -21.22
C LEU A 478 29.76 -31.54 -22.74
N GLU A 479 28.59 -31.93 -23.26
CA GLU A 479 28.31 -31.89 -24.69
C GLU A 479 28.31 -30.44 -25.20
N ARG A 480 27.61 -29.51 -24.53
CA ARG A 480 27.61 -28.08 -24.90
C ARG A 480 29.03 -27.49 -24.90
N ARG A 481 29.87 -27.85 -23.91
CA ARG A 481 31.29 -27.47 -23.84
C ARG A 481 32.15 -28.13 -24.92
N ARG A 482 31.86 -29.37 -25.32
CA ARG A 482 32.52 -30.04 -26.45
C ARG A 482 32.19 -29.37 -27.77
N ASN A 483 30.92 -29.07 -28.02
CA ASN A 483 30.45 -28.42 -29.24
C ASN A 483 31.03 -27.00 -29.36
N ALA A 484 31.03 -26.22 -28.27
CA ALA A 484 31.66 -24.90 -28.25
C ALA A 484 33.18 -24.93 -28.59
N ARG A 485 33.89 -26.02 -28.25
CA ARG A 485 35.31 -26.21 -28.64
C ARG A 485 35.47 -26.59 -30.12
N HIS A 486 34.47 -27.17 -30.77
CA HIS A 486 34.47 -27.45 -32.20
C HIS A 486 34.05 -26.24 -33.04
N ASP A 487 33.14 -25.40 -32.54
CA ASP A 487 32.64 -24.23 -33.26
C ASP A 487 33.66 -23.08 -33.36
N VAL A 488 34.60 -22.97 -32.39
CA VAL A 488 35.63 -21.91 -32.40
C VAL A 488 36.58 -22.06 -33.61
N PRO A 489 37.25 -23.21 -33.85
CA PRO A 489 38.04 -23.42 -35.07
C PRO A 489 37.25 -23.21 -36.35
N ALA A 490 36.01 -23.70 -36.43
CA ALA A 490 35.17 -23.56 -37.62
C ALA A 490 34.86 -22.08 -37.95
N ARG A 491 34.72 -21.22 -36.93
CA ARG A 491 34.56 -19.76 -37.12
C ARG A 491 35.87 -19.08 -37.49
N GLU A 492 37.01 -19.52 -36.95
CA GLU A 492 38.33 -19.00 -37.32
C GLU A 492 38.73 -19.39 -38.75
N GLU A 493 38.37 -20.60 -39.22
CA GLU A 493 38.54 -21.03 -40.61
C GLU A 493 37.62 -20.22 -41.56
N ALA A 494 36.32 -20.11 -41.24
CA ALA A 494 35.36 -19.35 -42.05
C ALA A 494 35.63 -17.84 -42.14
N THR A 495 36.37 -17.27 -41.18
CA THR A 495 36.82 -15.87 -41.22
C THR A 495 38.15 -15.71 -41.97
N ASN A 496 39.05 -16.69 -41.94
CA ASN A 496 40.29 -16.68 -42.73
C ASN A 496 40.05 -16.91 -44.23
N ASP A 497 39.13 -17.79 -44.61
CA ASP A 497 38.84 -18.08 -46.03
C ASP A 497 38.24 -16.88 -46.80
N ASN A 498 37.68 -15.89 -46.10
CA ASN A 498 37.18 -14.65 -46.71
C ASN A 498 38.27 -13.62 -47.07
N HIS A 499 39.55 -13.90 -46.83
CA HIS A 499 40.65 -12.99 -47.18
C HIS A 499 41.33 -13.27 -48.53
N SER A 500 40.83 -14.21 -49.34
CA SER A 500 41.41 -14.55 -50.66
C SER A 500 40.39 -14.62 -51.82
N THR A 501 39.71 -13.51 -52.13
CA THR A 501 39.46 -13.07 -53.54
C THR A 501 38.91 -11.64 -53.60
N SER A 502 38.92 -11.04 -54.79
CA SER A 502 38.88 -9.59 -55.01
C SER A 502 37.50 -8.93 -55.03
N SER A 503 37.51 -7.63 -54.77
CA SER A 503 36.64 -6.58 -55.35
C SER A 503 35.82 -6.99 -56.58
N GLY A 504 34.49 -6.82 -56.51
CA GLY A 504 33.59 -7.11 -57.62
C GLY A 504 32.18 -6.53 -57.43
N SER A 505 32.01 -5.23 -57.61
CA SER A 505 30.68 -4.60 -57.62
C SER A 505 29.96 -4.85 -58.96
N SER A 506 28.76 -5.46 -58.96
CA SER A 506 27.59 -4.98 -59.72
C SER A 506 26.34 -5.89 -59.67
N LYS A 507 25.19 -5.22 -59.81
CA LYS A 507 23.83 -5.73 -60.03
C LYS A 507 23.71 -6.79 -61.15
N SER A 508 22.81 -7.77 -60.98
CA SER A 508 21.77 -8.12 -61.98
C SER A 508 20.74 -9.15 -61.48
N SER A 509 19.46 -8.77 -61.53
CA SER A 509 18.26 -9.53 -61.95
C SER A 509 18.24 -11.08 -62.04
N ASP A 510 17.16 -11.62 -61.45
CA ASP A 510 16.15 -12.54 -62.04
C ASP A 510 16.37 -14.05 -62.24
N GLU A 511 15.33 -14.76 -61.78
CA GLU A 511 14.67 -15.98 -62.31
C GLU A 511 15.35 -17.37 -62.33
N SER A 512 14.65 -18.30 -61.68
CA SER A 512 14.35 -19.68 -62.13
C SER A 512 15.48 -20.72 -62.26
N SER A 513 15.46 -21.75 -61.39
CA SER A 513 15.14 -23.11 -61.87
C SER A 513 14.87 -24.12 -60.75
N THR A 514 13.77 -24.84 -60.95
CA THR A 514 13.28 -26.08 -60.35
C THR A 514 14.27 -27.24 -60.11
N VAL A 515 13.99 -28.00 -59.02
CA VAL A 515 13.98 -29.48 -58.95
C VAL A 515 15.31 -30.26 -59.11
N THR A 516 15.82 -30.81 -57.99
CA THR A 516 15.88 -32.28 -57.74
C THR A 516 16.47 -32.56 -56.34
N GLY A 517 15.83 -33.44 -55.56
CA GLY A 517 16.44 -34.03 -54.37
C GLY A 517 16.94 -35.46 -54.68
N PRO A 518 17.97 -35.98 -53.97
CA PRO A 518 18.32 -37.40 -54.02
C PRO A 518 17.72 -38.17 -52.85
N VAL A 519 17.22 -39.37 -53.15
CA VAL A 519 16.56 -40.28 -52.21
C VAL A 519 17.58 -41.19 -51.51
N LEU A 520 17.22 -41.59 -50.30
CA LEU A 520 17.72 -42.74 -49.53
C LEU A 520 18.41 -43.84 -50.38
N SER A 521 19.55 -44.33 -49.89
CA SER A 521 20.08 -45.64 -50.29
C SER A 521 20.50 -46.44 -49.06
N THR A 522 19.78 -47.54 -48.86
CA THR A 522 20.10 -48.60 -47.90
C THR A 522 21.39 -49.32 -48.29
N SER A 523 22.28 -49.58 -47.33
CA SER A 523 23.24 -50.67 -47.48
C SER A 523 23.57 -51.33 -46.15
N THR A 524 23.34 -52.64 -46.08
CA THR A 524 23.64 -53.52 -44.96
C THR A 524 25.02 -54.13 -45.16
N LEU A 525 25.89 -54.16 -44.13
CA LEU A 525 26.60 -55.36 -43.69
C LEU A 525 27.56 -55.10 -42.52
N GLN A 526 27.72 -56.13 -41.69
CA GLN A 526 28.62 -56.16 -40.54
C GLN A 526 30.06 -56.45 -40.97
N ILE A 527 31.06 -55.76 -40.41
CA ILE A 527 32.35 -56.39 -40.03
C ILE A 527 32.81 -55.78 -38.70
N THR A 528 33.20 -56.63 -37.77
CA THR A 528 33.76 -56.28 -36.46
C THR A 528 35.26 -55.98 -36.54
N SER A 529 35.77 -55.08 -35.70
CA SER A 529 37.21 -54.96 -35.42
C SER A 529 37.42 -54.40 -34.02
N SER A 530 38.15 -55.15 -33.18
CA SER A 530 38.43 -54.83 -31.77
C SER A 530 39.46 -53.71 -31.60
N PRO A 531 39.45 -52.97 -30.47
CA PRO A 531 40.51 -52.01 -30.15
C PRO A 531 41.83 -52.69 -29.78
N PRO A 532 42.99 -52.04 -29.99
CA PRO A 532 44.30 -52.58 -29.63
C PRO A 532 44.58 -52.48 -28.11
N PRO A 533 45.47 -53.34 -27.56
CA PRO A 533 45.86 -53.29 -26.16
C PRO A 533 46.81 -52.11 -25.89
N MET A 534 46.66 -51.48 -24.72
CA MET A 534 47.64 -50.50 -24.23
C MET A 534 48.68 -51.19 -23.35
N GLU A 535 49.94 -50.76 -23.46
CA GLU A 535 51.08 -51.33 -22.74
C GLU A 535 51.12 -50.85 -21.28
N GLU A 536 51.34 -51.78 -20.34
CA GLU A 536 51.59 -51.46 -18.93
C GLU A 536 53.04 -50.98 -18.75
N THR A 537 53.23 -49.76 -18.23
CA THR A 537 54.55 -49.27 -17.79
C THR A 537 54.50 -48.96 -16.30
N PRO A 538 55.38 -49.56 -15.46
CA PRO A 538 55.28 -49.41 -14.00
C PRO A 538 55.86 -48.09 -13.48
N ALA A 539 55.16 -47.57 -12.48
CA ALA A 539 55.38 -46.37 -11.67
C ALA A 539 56.84 -45.94 -11.36
N GLU A 540 57.06 -44.62 -11.44
CA GLU A 540 57.95 -43.89 -10.52
C GLU A 540 57.13 -42.96 -9.62
N THR A 541 57.43 -42.97 -8.32
CA THR A 541 56.60 -42.39 -7.25
C THR A 541 57.06 -40.97 -6.87
N GLU A 542 56.48 -39.94 -7.47
CA GLU A 542 56.52 -38.58 -6.91
C GLU A 542 55.31 -38.29 -6.02
N THR A 543 55.55 -37.99 -4.74
CA THR A 543 54.52 -37.62 -3.77
C THR A 543 54.03 -36.18 -3.97
N LYS A 544 53.27 -35.96 -5.04
CA LYS A 544 52.40 -34.77 -5.15
C LYS A 544 51.17 -34.97 -4.27
N ASN A 545 50.79 -33.93 -3.53
CA ASN A 545 49.57 -33.92 -2.72
C ASN A 545 48.35 -33.94 -3.65
N VAL A 546 47.91 -35.14 -4.03
CA VAL A 546 46.70 -35.32 -4.83
C VAL A 546 45.51 -35.00 -3.93
N HIS A 547 44.99 -33.78 -4.04
CA HIS A 547 43.64 -33.48 -3.60
C HIS A 547 42.71 -34.44 -4.32
N ARG A 548 42.17 -35.42 -3.57
CA ARG A 548 41.29 -36.45 -4.09
C ARG A 548 40.06 -35.77 -4.70
N ALA A 549 39.93 -35.81 -6.02
CA ALA A 549 38.79 -35.25 -6.72
C ALA A 549 37.50 -35.84 -6.12
N VAL A 550 36.55 -34.96 -5.78
CA VAL A 550 35.29 -35.36 -5.18
C VAL A 550 34.33 -35.66 -6.32
N ASP A 551 34.14 -36.95 -6.62
CA ASP A 551 33.13 -37.38 -7.60
C ASP A 551 31.73 -37.05 -7.08
N ILE A 552 31.20 -35.90 -7.52
CA ILE A 552 29.81 -35.51 -7.31
C ILE A 552 28.94 -36.30 -8.28
N ALA A 553 27.95 -37.03 -7.75
CA ALA A 553 27.13 -37.97 -8.49
C ALA A 553 26.02 -37.23 -9.26
N VAL A 554 26.40 -36.61 -10.37
CA VAL A 554 25.46 -35.95 -11.29
C VAL A 554 24.63 -37.01 -12.01
N MET A 555 23.30 -36.93 -11.91
CA MET A 555 22.44 -37.85 -12.64
C MET A 555 22.62 -37.66 -14.17
N PRO A 556 22.85 -38.74 -14.94
CA PRO A 556 22.97 -38.63 -16.40
C PRO A 556 21.68 -38.07 -17.04
N VAL A 557 21.89 -37.21 -18.04
CA VAL A 557 20.83 -36.46 -18.72
C VAL A 557 20.09 -37.37 -19.70
N PHE A 558 19.04 -38.03 -19.22
CA PHE A 558 18.21 -38.94 -20.05
C PHE A 558 16.93 -38.31 -20.63
N ASN A 559 16.60 -37.07 -20.26
CA ASN A 559 15.42 -36.36 -20.76
C ASN A 559 15.85 -35.22 -21.68
N SER A 560 15.17 -35.05 -22.82
CA SER A 560 15.37 -33.90 -23.71
C SER A 560 15.25 -32.57 -22.94
N PRO A 561 16.06 -31.55 -23.26
CA PRO A 561 16.04 -30.27 -22.55
C PRO A 561 14.64 -29.66 -22.50
N ARG A 562 14.19 -29.24 -21.32
CA ARG A 562 12.88 -28.59 -21.11
C ARG A 562 13.06 -27.14 -20.71
N LEU A 563 12.41 -26.23 -21.42
CA LEU A 563 12.43 -24.81 -21.12
C LEU A 563 11.80 -24.51 -19.75
N ILE A 564 12.46 -23.64 -18.99
CA ILE A 564 11.98 -23.11 -17.72
C ILE A 564 11.14 -21.88 -18.01
N HIS A 565 9.92 -21.80 -17.46
CA HIS A 565 9.08 -20.61 -17.54
C HIS A 565 8.74 -20.08 -16.13
N PRO A 566 8.58 -18.76 -15.96
CA PRO A 566 8.86 -17.70 -16.95
C PRO A 566 10.37 -17.44 -17.12
N ILE A 567 10.75 -16.79 -18.22
CA ILE A 567 12.13 -16.31 -18.46
C ILE A 567 12.08 -14.78 -18.42
N PRO A 568 12.94 -14.10 -17.63
CA PRO A 568 13.07 -12.66 -17.67
C PRO A 568 13.99 -12.21 -18.80
N HIS A 569 13.78 -10.98 -19.29
CA HIS A 569 14.86 -10.24 -19.92
C HIS A 569 15.95 -9.96 -18.87
N VAL A 570 17.21 -10.21 -19.21
CA VAL A 570 18.34 -10.04 -18.30
C VAL A 570 19.11 -8.77 -18.67
N PRO A 571 19.35 -7.82 -17.75
CA PRO A 571 20.17 -6.64 -18.01
C PRO A 571 21.56 -7.02 -18.55
N VAL A 572 22.12 -6.19 -19.43
CA VAL A 572 23.43 -6.50 -20.06
C VAL A 572 24.60 -6.51 -19.07
N MET A 573 24.55 -5.69 -18.01
CA MET A 573 25.61 -5.51 -17.01
C MET A 573 25.02 -5.21 -15.62
N ALA A 574 25.57 -5.82 -14.57
CA ALA A 574 25.19 -5.60 -13.19
C ALA A 574 25.73 -4.26 -12.65
N ALA A 575 26.79 -3.72 -13.27
CA ALA A 575 27.37 -2.42 -12.91
C ALA A 575 26.41 -1.22 -12.97
N HIS A 576 25.25 -1.34 -13.63
CA HIS A 576 24.21 -0.30 -13.66
C HIS A 576 23.14 -0.47 -12.55
N LEU A 577 23.14 -1.58 -11.82
CA LEU A 577 22.21 -1.80 -10.71
C LEU A 577 22.62 -0.95 -9.50
N PRO A 578 21.73 -0.07 -8.97
CA PRO A 578 22.02 0.66 -7.74
C PRO A 578 21.99 -0.27 -6.50
N TYR A 579 22.27 0.31 -5.33
CA TYR A 579 22.57 -0.44 -4.10
C TYR A 579 21.52 -1.49 -3.71
N PHE A 580 20.24 -1.13 -3.60
CA PHE A 580 19.21 -2.07 -3.15
C PHE A 580 18.86 -3.13 -4.22
N SER A 581 19.02 -2.77 -5.49
CA SER A 581 18.86 -3.66 -6.66
C SER A 581 19.97 -4.71 -6.70
N LEU A 582 21.21 -4.28 -6.48
CA LEU A 582 22.36 -5.17 -6.39
C LEU A 582 22.22 -6.11 -5.18
N GLU A 583 21.72 -5.62 -4.04
CA GLU A 583 21.50 -6.46 -2.86
C GLU A 583 20.33 -7.45 -3.06
N ALA A 584 19.23 -7.04 -3.71
CA ALA A 584 18.15 -7.95 -4.10
C ALA A 584 18.65 -9.08 -5.04
N PHE A 585 19.46 -8.72 -6.05
CA PHE A 585 20.11 -9.68 -6.93
C PHE A 585 21.11 -10.58 -6.18
N ARG A 586 21.88 -10.01 -5.24
CA ARG A 586 22.81 -10.76 -4.38
C ARG A 586 22.07 -11.76 -3.51
N MET A 587 20.96 -11.38 -2.89
CA MET A 587 20.11 -12.28 -2.09
C MET A 587 19.53 -13.42 -2.95
N ALA A 588 19.21 -13.19 -4.22
CA ALA A 588 18.89 -14.26 -5.16
C ALA A 588 20.13 -15.15 -5.50
N SER A 589 21.32 -14.55 -5.60
CA SER A 589 22.59 -15.26 -5.85
C SER A 589 23.09 -16.08 -4.65
N ILE A 590 22.72 -15.73 -3.41
CA ILE A 590 23.12 -16.50 -2.20
C ILE A 590 22.58 -17.94 -2.25
N ILE A 591 21.47 -18.18 -2.96
CA ILE A 591 20.98 -19.53 -3.26
C ILE A 591 22.03 -20.38 -4.00
N LEU A 592 22.89 -19.77 -4.83
CA LEU A 592 24.02 -20.48 -5.46
C LEU A 592 24.92 -21.10 -4.37
N SER A 593 25.22 -20.32 -3.32
CA SER A 593 26.07 -20.77 -2.21
C SER A 593 25.38 -21.81 -1.34
N GLU A 594 24.08 -21.69 -1.06
CA GLU A 594 23.32 -22.70 -0.31
C GLU A 594 23.24 -24.04 -1.07
N GLU A 595 22.92 -24.01 -2.37
CA GLU A 595 22.87 -25.20 -3.22
C GLU A 595 24.26 -25.83 -3.38
N LEU A 596 25.32 -25.03 -3.55
CA LEU A 596 26.70 -25.53 -3.57
C LEU A 596 27.08 -26.18 -2.24
N CYS A 597 26.80 -25.52 -1.11
CA CYS A 597 27.05 -26.06 0.22
C CYS A 597 26.29 -27.37 0.43
N ASN A 598 25.00 -27.45 0.10
CA ASN A 598 24.21 -28.66 0.21
C ASN A 598 24.80 -29.81 -0.62
N ASN A 599 25.15 -29.57 -1.89
CA ASN A 599 25.77 -30.59 -2.75
C ASN A 599 27.15 -31.03 -2.23
N ILE A 600 27.99 -30.10 -1.77
CA ILE A 600 29.35 -30.40 -1.27
C ILE A 600 29.30 -31.13 0.09
N VAL A 601 28.41 -30.72 0.99
CA VAL A 601 28.24 -31.34 2.32
C VAL A 601 27.67 -32.76 2.17
N HIS A 602 26.65 -32.97 1.35
CA HIS A 602 26.14 -34.32 1.06
C HIS A 602 27.23 -35.25 0.52
N HIS A 603 28.16 -34.75 -0.31
CA HIS A 603 29.27 -35.55 -0.82
C HIS A 603 30.41 -35.76 0.18
N ARG A 604 30.68 -34.82 1.09
CA ARG A 604 31.76 -34.95 2.10
C ARG A 604 31.35 -35.78 3.32
N CYS A 605 30.08 -35.76 3.73
CA CYS A 605 29.64 -36.45 4.95
C CYS A 605 29.42 -37.97 4.78
N GLY A 606 29.42 -38.52 3.57
CA GLY A 606 29.39 -39.97 3.30
C GLY A 606 28.08 -40.71 3.66
N VAL A 607 27.20 -40.11 4.46
CA VAL A 607 25.89 -40.65 4.82
C VAL A 607 24.94 -40.57 3.62
N ARG A 608 24.79 -41.69 2.90
CA ARG A 608 23.71 -41.88 1.92
C ARG A 608 22.35 -41.95 2.62
N LEU A 609 21.76 -40.79 2.91
CA LEU A 609 20.31 -40.67 3.01
C LEU A 609 19.74 -40.79 1.59
N VAL A 610 19.38 -42.01 1.18
CA VAL A 610 18.66 -42.25 -0.06
C VAL A 610 17.29 -41.57 0.07
N PRO A 611 16.91 -40.63 -0.82
CA PRO A 611 15.59 -40.02 -0.75
C PRO A 611 14.52 -41.11 -0.95
N PRO A 612 13.43 -41.13 -0.16
CA PRO A 612 12.47 -42.24 -0.18
C PRO A 612 11.83 -42.48 -1.56
N SER A 613 11.75 -41.44 -2.40
CA SER A 613 11.31 -41.55 -3.81
C SER A 613 12.19 -42.45 -4.67
N ALA A 614 13.52 -42.48 -4.45
CA ALA A 614 14.44 -43.34 -5.20
C ALA A 614 14.35 -44.81 -4.76
N ALA A 615 14.06 -45.07 -3.48
CA ALA A 615 13.80 -46.42 -3.00
C ALA A 615 12.50 -46.99 -3.59
N VAL A 616 11.42 -46.18 -3.64
CA VAL A 616 10.15 -46.56 -4.28
C VAL A 616 10.33 -46.81 -5.78
N ALA A 617 11.11 -45.97 -6.48
CA ALA A 617 11.42 -46.17 -7.90
C ALA A 617 12.24 -47.45 -8.17
N ALA A 618 13.21 -47.78 -7.32
CA ALA A 618 14.01 -49.00 -7.44
C ALA A 618 13.19 -50.29 -7.17
N VAL A 619 12.21 -50.21 -6.25
CA VAL A 619 11.23 -51.29 -6.01
C VAL A 619 10.28 -51.44 -7.20
N ALA A 620 9.76 -50.33 -7.75
CA ALA A 620 8.91 -50.34 -8.94
C ALA A 620 9.64 -50.86 -10.20
N ALA A 621 10.96 -50.65 -10.30
CA ALA A 621 11.80 -51.15 -11.39
C ALA A 621 12.22 -52.64 -11.24
N GLY A 622 11.84 -53.32 -10.15
CA GLY A 622 12.06 -54.77 -9.97
C GLY A 622 13.52 -55.21 -9.78
N VAL A 623 14.44 -54.29 -9.44
CA VAL A 623 15.90 -54.54 -9.44
C VAL A 623 16.40 -55.32 -8.20
N LEU A 624 15.59 -55.43 -7.13
CA LEU A 624 15.96 -56.15 -5.91
C LEU A 624 15.18 -57.47 -5.77
N HIS A 625 15.92 -58.57 -5.74
CA HIS A 625 15.38 -59.91 -5.60
C HIS A 625 15.07 -60.24 -4.12
N ARG A 626 13.82 -60.58 -3.82
CA ARG A 626 13.31 -60.82 -2.48
C ARG A 626 13.72 -62.21 -1.97
N THR A 627 14.70 -62.28 -1.06
CA THR A 627 15.03 -63.52 -0.35
C THR A 627 13.96 -63.84 0.71
N GLN A 628 13.75 -65.13 0.96
CA GLN A 628 12.56 -65.68 1.62
C GLN A 628 12.53 -65.50 3.15
N VAL A 629 11.31 -65.45 3.69
CA VAL A 629 10.98 -65.62 5.11
C VAL A 629 10.36 -67.01 5.29
N PRO A 630 10.66 -67.75 6.38
CA PRO A 630 9.81 -68.83 6.88
C PRO A 630 8.96 -68.36 8.07
N ASP A 631 7.67 -68.68 8.03
CA ASP A 631 6.74 -68.58 9.16
C ASP A 631 7.12 -69.58 10.28
N ASP A 632 6.84 -69.28 11.55
CA ASP A 632 5.57 -69.67 12.23
C ASP A 632 5.54 -69.33 13.75
N ALA A 633 4.35 -69.48 14.37
CA ALA A 633 4.08 -69.59 15.83
C ALA A 633 4.08 -68.32 16.75
N ASP A 634 2.99 -67.57 16.66
CA ASP A 634 1.95 -67.30 17.70
C ASP A 634 2.23 -67.36 19.24
N VAL A 635 1.45 -66.54 19.97
CA VAL A 635 1.13 -66.47 21.44
C VAL A 635 2.27 -66.22 22.47
N HIS A 636 2.37 -64.99 23.02
CA HIS A 636 1.83 -64.68 24.36
C HIS A 636 1.95 -63.20 24.80
N ARG A 637 0.93 -62.76 25.54
CA ARG A 637 0.76 -61.43 26.16
C ARG A 637 1.33 -61.43 27.59
N VAL A 638 2.22 -60.47 27.91
CA VAL A 638 2.69 -60.18 29.29
C VAL A 638 2.88 -58.67 29.44
N ASP A 639 2.44 -58.11 30.57
CA ASP A 639 2.53 -56.68 30.90
C ASP A 639 3.96 -56.23 31.28
N PRO A 640 4.32 -54.94 31.10
CA PRO A 640 5.65 -54.45 31.43
C PRO A 640 5.85 -54.20 32.93
N VAL A 641 6.95 -54.72 33.47
CA VAL A 641 7.49 -54.39 34.80
C VAL A 641 8.54 -53.28 34.66
N ARG A 642 8.72 -52.48 35.73
CA ARG A 642 9.67 -51.36 35.86
C ARG A 642 11.14 -51.83 35.96
N GLU A 643 12.01 -50.82 36.15
CA GLU A 643 13.45 -50.87 36.48
C GLU A 643 14.39 -50.98 35.26
N ASP A 644 15.51 -50.25 35.19
CA ASP A 644 15.89 -48.95 35.79
C ASP A 644 17.15 -48.43 35.04
N ASP A 645 17.49 -47.16 35.26
CA ASP A 645 18.78 -46.47 35.02
C ASP A 645 19.82 -47.07 34.05
N ASN A 646 20.27 -46.24 33.11
CA ASN A 646 21.63 -45.68 33.22
C ASN A 646 21.82 -44.38 32.42
N ASN A 647 22.57 -43.45 33.05
CA ASN A 647 22.94 -42.12 32.57
C ASN A 647 23.49 -42.07 31.13
N ASP A 648 23.17 -40.98 30.44
CA ASP A 648 24.17 -40.22 29.68
C ASP A 648 23.99 -38.72 29.97
N GLU A 649 25.10 -38.03 30.19
CA GLU A 649 25.20 -36.72 30.84
C GLU A 649 25.17 -35.59 29.78
N VAL A 650 24.08 -34.81 29.74
CA VAL A 650 23.96 -33.64 28.85
C VAL A 650 24.28 -32.37 29.63
N VAL A 651 25.30 -31.64 29.18
CA VAL A 651 25.68 -30.34 29.74
C VAL A 651 24.65 -29.29 29.32
N GLU A 652 23.86 -28.84 30.28
CA GLU A 652 22.92 -27.73 30.13
C GLU A 652 23.68 -26.39 30.14
N ILE A 653 23.35 -25.50 29.19
CA ILE A 653 23.89 -24.15 29.13
C ILE A 653 22.82 -23.22 29.69
N GLU A 654 23.01 -22.78 30.93
CA GLU A 654 22.17 -21.72 31.52
C GLU A 654 22.28 -20.45 30.67
N LEU A 655 21.15 -20.01 30.12
CA LEU A 655 20.97 -18.65 29.63
C LEU A 655 20.23 -17.87 30.72
N GLU A 656 20.85 -16.78 31.18
CA GLU A 656 20.33 -15.92 32.24
C GLU A 656 19.23 -15.02 31.64
N ASP A 657 17.97 -15.43 31.80
CA ASP A 657 16.81 -14.67 31.33
C ASP A 657 16.65 -13.35 32.09
N VAL A 658 16.61 -12.24 31.34
CA VAL A 658 16.44 -10.89 31.90
C VAL A 658 14.95 -10.65 32.17
N GLU A 659 14.60 -10.47 33.44
CA GLU A 659 13.23 -10.17 33.90
C GLU A 659 12.67 -8.89 33.26
N GLY A 660 11.90 -9.05 32.18
CA GLY A 660 11.04 -8.02 31.61
C GLY A 660 9.63 -8.13 32.17
N ALA A 661 9.23 -7.18 33.02
CA ALA A 661 7.90 -7.17 33.61
C ALA A 661 6.81 -6.93 32.55
N GLY A 662 6.11 -8.01 32.16
CA GLY A 662 4.87 -7.94 31.40
C GLY A 662 3.68 -7.81 32.34
N GLU A 663 2.84 -6.79 32.12
CA GLU A 663 1.55 -6.69 32.81
C GLU A 663 0.58 -7.74 32.24
N GLU A 664 0.08 -8.61 33.11
CA GLU A 664 -0.91 -9.64 32.80
C GLU A 664 -2.29 -8.98 32.61
N ILE A 665 -2.79 -8.97 31.38
CA ILE A 665 -4.12 -8.43 31.05
C ILE A 665 -5.14 -9.55 31.28
N ASP A 666 -5.86 -9.44 32.40
CA ASP A 666 -6.91 -10.36 32.82
C ASP A 666 -8.15 -10.17 31.93
N TYR A 667 -8.44 -11.15 31.07
CA TYR A 667 -9.63 -11.15 30.21
C TYR A 667 -10.84 -11.63 31.01
N LEU A 668 -11.67 -10.68 31.46
CA LEU A 668 -12.98 -10.99 32.03
C LEU A 668 -13.94 -11.46 30.93
N GLU A 669 -14.27 -12.76 30.93
CA GLU A 669 -15.47 -13.28 30.28
C GLU A 669 -16.70 -12.58 30.87
N TYR A 670 -17.51 -11.96 30.00
CA TYR A 670 -18.84 -11.48 30.35
C TYR A 670 -19.86 -12.52 29.87
N ASP A 671 -20.51 -13.19 30.82
CA ASP A 671 -21.68 -14.03 30.56
C ASP A 671 -22.88 -13.15 30.16
N ASP A 672 -23.21 -13.12 28.86
CA ASP A 672 -24.44 -12.50 28.35
C ASP A 672 -25.64 -13.44 28.58
N ASP A 673 -26.28 -13.31 29.75
CA ASP A 673 -27.46 -14.11 30.12
C ASP A 673 -28.50 -13.24 30.87
N ASP A 674 -29.03 -12.21 30.21
CA ASP A 674 -30.17 -11.39 30.70
C ASP A 674 -31.35 -11.44 29.72
N VAL A 675 -32.11 -12.55 29.79
CA VAL A 675 -33.40 -12.73 29.12
C VAL A 675 -34.44 -11.79 29.74
N PHE A 676 -34.77 -10.72 29.03
CA PHE A 676 -35.80 -9.76 29.48
C PHE A 676 -37.20 -10.22 29.06
N ASP A 677 -37.86 -11.00 29.91
CA ASP A 677 -39.31 -11.26 29.81
C ASP A 677 -40.10 -9.95 30.02
N SER A 678 -40.95 -9.60 29.05
CA SER A 678 -41.84 -8.43 29.14
C SER A 678 -43.32 -8.82 29.13
N GLU A 679 -43.89 -9.04 30.31
CA GLU A 679 -45.34 -9.02 30.56
C GLU A 679 -45.70 -7.97 31.63
N GLU A 680 -46.15 -6.78 31.22
CA GLU A 680 -47.28 -6.00 31.81
C GLU A 680 -47.68 -4.80 30.93
#